data_AF-A0A9R0QS84-F1
#
_entry.id   AF-A0A9R0QS84-F1
#
_cell.length_a   1.000
_cell.length_b   1.000
_cell.length_c   1.000
_cell.angle_alpha   90.00
_cell.angle_beta   90.00
_cell.angle_gamma   90.00
#
_symmetry.space_group_name_H-M   'P 1'
#
loop_
_entity.id
_entity.type
_entity.pdbx_description
1 polymer ?
#
loop_
_entity_poly.entity_id
_entity_poly.type
_entity_poly.pdbx_seq_one_letter_code
_entity_poly.pdbx_strand_id
1 'polypeptide(L)'
;MLRNSNHETFAEKLYQKFKDNPHFSRPKFSRSDFTIHHYAGNVTYQTDLFLDKNIDYAVNEHQDLLHASTSPFVSSLFPPSEESTKSNKSTKFTSIGSSFKQQLQGLLETLSSTEPHYMRCIKPNNVLKPAIFENSNVLQQLRCGGVLEAIRISCLGYPTRRTFEEFVDRFSVLRPEVLGLCYDEVTATNMVLEKVNLTGYQLGKTKVFLRAGQMAELDARRTEVLSYSASKIQRKVRSFLARRNFIQLRMSSVQLQAMCRGQIARHYYEDLRRKAASLKIQTYYRMHFARKNYKALYSASTTIQSGLRGMAARNEFHSREQTKAAVIIQSCCRSDLASSRYMGLKKAAITTQCAWRGRVARRELRKLKMAAKESGALQAAKNKLEKQVEELTWRLQLEKRMRTDMEEAKTQENKKLQQQLQELQFQSKETKDILRREQENAKTALEKAALVPEIQIDTTHVDKLTAENENLKTLVISLETKIEETEQKFEEMKKAREELLKKATDAESKINGLTNTMLSFQEKLTNMEAENQLLRQQALLHSRLKTISENTPPKSNSTNGSPHYEEQMTPHGTPRAPKDYGNFAHPRASFSERQHDTVDALINCVTENIGFSEGKPVAAITIYKCLVHWKIFETEKTSVFDRLIQIFGSAMQNHDSNEDLAYWLSNSSTLLIILQKSLKAVGSTGTTPHKRPQNQSSFLGRMVFRSSNITVDMDLVCQIEAKYPAFLFKQQLTAFVEGLYGMIRDNVKKELSALLLHAIQSREL
;
A
#
# COMPACT_ATOMS: atom_id res chain seq x y z
N MET A 1 -7.43 106.36 35.55
CA MET A 1 -7.11 107.32 36.63
C MET A 1 -6.36 108.53 36.12
N LEU A 2 -5.08 108.43 35.71
CA LEU A 2 -4.39 109.54 35.03
C LEU A 2 -5.08 109.84 33.69
N ARG A 3 -5.53 111.08 33.45
CA ARG A 3 -6.29 111.47 32.25
C ARG A 3 -5.51 111.36 30.93
N ASN A 4 -4.18 111.51 30.98
CA ASN A 4 -3.32 111.58 29.78
C ASN A 4 -2.39 110.36 29.66
N SER A 5 -2.83 109.16 30.08
CA SER A 5 -2.03 107.93 29.94
C SER A 5 -2.54 107.08 28.77
N ASN A 6 -1.67 106.82 27.80
CA ASN A 6 -1.89 105.91 26.67
C ASN A 6 -1.27 104.52 26.95
N HIS A 7 -1.46 103.58 26.02
CA HIS A 7 -0.91 102.22 26.10
C HIS A 7 0.63 102.20 26.12
N GLU A 8 1.30 103.10 25.40
CA GLU A 8 2.77 103.21 25.40
C GLU A 8 3.32 103.61 26.77
N THR A 9 2.80 104.68 27.38
CA THR A 9 3.23 105.13 28.73
C THR A 9 2.83 104.15 29.84
N PHE A 10 1.90 103.22 29.59
CA PHE A 10 1.66 102.05 30.42
C PHE A 10 2.75 101.00 30.23
N ALA A 11 3.10 100.65 28.99
CA ALA A 11 4.18 99.71 28.67
C ALA A 11 5.54 100.17 29.21
N GLU A 12 5.88 101.45 29.06
CA GLU A 12 7.11 102.03 29.61
C GLU A 12 7.19 101.91 31.14
N LYS A 13 6.07 102.14 31.84
CA LYS A 13 5.99 101.95 33.30
C LYS A 13 6.12 100.47 33.69
N LEU A 14 5.64 99.53 32.88
CA LEU A 14 5.91 98.10 33.08
C LEU A 14 7.39 97.78 32.88
N TYR A 15 8.03 98.26 31.80
CA TYR A 15 9.46 98.05 31.57
C TYR A 15 10.32 98.65 32.69
N GLN A 16 10.00 99.85 33.18
CA GLN A 16 10.71 100.49 34.28
C GLN A 16 10.54 99.70 35.60
N LYS A 17 9.33 99.22 35.90
CA LYS A 17 9.01 98.56 37.18
C LYS A 17 9.42 97.09 37.25
N PHE A 18 9.46 96.38 36.13
CA PHE A 18 9.71 94.93 36.06
C PHE A 18 10.97 94.55 35.29
N LYS A 19 11.86 95.51 35.01
CA LYS A 19 13.13 95.33 34.27
C LYS A 19 13.93 94.11 34.72
N ASP A 20 14.05 93.92 36.05
CA ASP A 20 14.92 92.92 36.66
C ASP A 20 14.15 91.65 37.11
N ASN A 21 12.88 91.50 36.70
CA ASN A 21 12.04 90.35 37.04
C ASN A 21 12.24 89.21 36.00
N PRO A 22 12.68 88.00 36.41
CA PRO A 22 12.97 86.90 35.48
C PRO A 22 11.74 86.36 34.73
N HIS A 23 10.52 86.70 35.16
CA HIS A 23 9.27 86.30 34.50
C HIS A 23 8.72 87.33 33.50
N PHE A 24 9.43 88.43 33.27
CA PHE A 24 9.03 89.52 32.39
C PHE A 24 10.13 89.83 31.38
N SER A 25 9.77 90.11 30.12
CA SER A 25 10.73 90.56 29.11
C SER A 25 10.11 91.53 28.10
N ARG A 26 10.97 92.37 27.51
CA ARG A 26 10.60 93.28 26.42
C ARG A 26 10.83 92.57 25.07
N PRO A 27 9.81 92.47 24.20
CA PRO A 27 9.98 91.92 22.85
C PRO A 27 10.90 92.82 22.00
N LYS A 28 11.66 92.21 21.09
CA LYS A 28 12.72 92.92 20.34
C LYS A 28 12.23 93.91 19.27
N PHE A 29 11.03 93.71 18.75
CA PHE A 29 10.53 94.43 17.57
C PHE A 29 9.36 95.38 17.86
N SER A 30 8.67 95.21 18.99
CA SER A 30 7.58 96.09 19.41
C SER A 30 8.05 97.08 20.47
N ARG A 31 7.50 98.30 20.45
CA ARG A 31 7.82 99.36 21.41
C ARG A 31 6.90 99.36 22.62
N SER A 32 5.69 98.84 22.47
CA SER A 32 4.56 98.90 23.40
C SER A 32 4.14 97.54 23.97
N ASP A 33 4.46 96.42 23.32
CA ASP A 33 4.07 95.09 23.80
C ASP A 33 4.99 94.59 24.92
N PHE A 34 4.51 93.67 25.76
CA PHE A 34 5.33 93.03 26.80
C PHE A 34 5.17 91.51 26.79
N THR A 35 6.20 90.77 27.21
CA THR A 35 6.19 89.31 27.24
C THR A 35 6.26 88.82 28.68
N ILE A 36 5.39 87.87 29.04
CA ILE A 36 5.43 87.17 30.33
C ILE A 36 5.86 85.71 30.11
N HIS A 37 6.76 85.22 30.96
CA HIS A 37 7.23 83.84 30.97
C HIS A 37 6.32 82.98 31.86
N HIS A 38 5.21 82.48 31.31
CA HIS A 38 4.31 81.57 32.01
C HIS A 38 4.88 80.15 32.06
N TYR A 39 4.39 79.32 32.98
CA TYR A 39 4.75 77.89 33.06
C TYR A 39 4.48 77.11 31.75
N ALA A 40 3.52 77.58 30.95
CA ALA A 40 3.13 77.02 29.66
C ALA A 40 4.00 77.52 28.48
N GLY A 41 4.85 78.52 28.70
CA GLY A 41 5.66 79.19 27.67
C GLY A 41 5.54 80.71 27.71
N ASN A 42 6.28 81.37 26.82
CA ASN A 42 6.31 82.83 26.74
C ASN A 42 5.10 83.35 25.95
N VAL A 43 4.33 84.26 26.55
CA VAL A 43 3.17 84.92 25.92
C VAL A 43 3.45 86.40 25.79
N THR A 44 3.31 86.95 24.57
CA THR A 44 3.44 88.39 24.33
C THR A 44 2.06 89.01 24.27
N TYR A 45 1.85 90.03 25.09
CA TYR A 45 0.61 90.77 25.24
C TYR A 45 0.71 92.12 24.54
N GLN A 46 -0.27 92.41 23.69
CA GLN A 46 -0.42 93.72 23.07
C GLN A 46 -1.08 94.67 24.06
N THR A 47 -0.54 95.90 24.19
CA THR A 47 -1.06 96.90 25.14
C THR A 47 -2.15 97.79 24.55
N ASP A 48 -2.44 97.65 23.26
CA ASP A 48 -3.51 98.37 22.56
C ASP A 48 -4.88 98.10 23.23
N LEU A 49 -5.60 99.19 23.53
CA LEU A 49 -6.88 99.19 24.27
C LEU A 49 -6.83 98.57 25.68
N PHE A 50 -5.65 98.23 26.22
CA PHE A 50 -5.52 97.53 27.50
C PHE A 50 -5.92 98.40 28.69
N LEU A 51 -5.70 99.71 28.61
CA LEU A 51 -6.19 100.67 29.60
C LEU A 51 -7.71 100.82 29.52
N ASP A 52 -8.24 101.05 28.32
CA ASP A 52 -9.66 101.34 28.09
C ASP A 52 -10.55 100.15 28.50
N LYS A 53 -10.16 98.93 28.10
CA LYS A 53 -10.81 97.68 28.52
C LYS A 53 -10.75 97.48 30.04
N ASN A 54 -9.68 97.89 30.72
CA ASN A 54 -9.55 97.72 32.16
C ASN A 54 -10.26 98.84 32.96
N ILE A 55 -10.69 99.94 32.31
CA ILE A 55 -11.44 101.03 32.93
C ILE A 55 -12.94 100.70 33.05
N ASP A 56 -13.48 99.90 32.13
CA ASP A 56 -14.89 99.46 32.11
C ASP A 56 -15.87 100.65 32.26
N TYR A 57 -15.72 101.65 31.38
CA TYR A 57 -16.40 102.93 31.52
C TYR A 57 -17.91 102.84 31.24
N ALA A 58 -18.66 102.48 32.29
CA ALA A 58 -20.08 102.73 32.37
C ALA A 58 -20.36 104.23 32.64
N VAL A 59 -21.41 104.75 32.01
CA VAL A 59 -21.96 106.09 32.27
C VAL A 59 -23.06 105.93 33.32
N ASN A 60 -22.87 106.51 34.51
CA ASN A 60 -23.79 106.33 35.64
C ASN A 60 -25.22 106.77 35.28
N GLU A 61 -25.34 107.85 34.51
CA GLU A 61 -26.60 108.41 34.02
C GLU A 61 -27.38 107.41 33.14
N HIS A 62 -26.70 106.46 32.49
CA HIS A 62 -27.36 105.36 31.77
C HIS A 62 -27.84 104.27 32.74
N GLN A 63 -27.11 103.98 33.82
CA GLN A 63 -27.55 103.04 34.86
C GLN A 63 -28.79 103.58 35.59
N ASP A 64 -28.81 104.87 35.95
CA ASP A 64 -29.97 105.53 36.57
C ASP A 64 -31.20 105.52 35.65
N LEU A 65 -31.00 105.76 34.35
CA LEU A 65 -32.06 105.67 33.33
C LEU A 65 -32.62 104.24 33.17
N LEU A 66 -31.75 103.23 33.21
CA LEU A 66 -32.15 101.82 33.12
C LEU A 66 -32.83 101.32 34.40
N HIS A 67 -32.41 101.80 35.57
CA HIS A 67 -33.09 101.58 36.83
C HIS A 67 -34.49 102.21 36.85
N ALA A 68 -34.64 103.42 36.28
CA ALA A 68 -35.92 104.11 36.12
C ALA A 68 -36.86 103.50 35.05
N SER A 69 -36.50 102.36 34.45
CA SER A 69 -37.32 101.66 33.46
C SER A 69 -38.64 101.16 34.05
N THR A 70 -39.72 101.33 33.29
CA THR A 70 -41.05 100.81 33.62
C THR A 70 -41.17 99.28 33.54
N SER A 71 -40.14 98.59 33.02
CA SER A 71 -40.07 97.13 32.98
C SER A 71 -39.39 96.60 34.25
N PRO A 72 -40.10 95.84 35.13
CA PRO A 72 -39.51 95.31 36.37
C PRO A 72 -38.29 94.41 36.14
N PHE A 73 -38.21 93.76 34.98
CA PHE A 73 -37.04 92.97 34.60
C PHE A 73 -35.81 93.87 34.38
N VAL A 74 -35.96 94.98 33.64
CA VAL A 74 -34.85 95.88 33.33
C VAL A 74 -34.35 96.59 34.59
N SER A 75 -35.26 97.12 35.43
CA SER A 75 -34.86 97.77 36.68
C SER A 75 -34.21 96.79 37.67
N SER A 76 -34.60 95.51 37.67
CA SER A 76 -33.95 94.48 38.50
C SER A 76 -32.51 94.12 38.07
N LEU A 77 -32.14 94.36 36.81
CA LEU A 77 -30.77 94.13 36.30
C LEU A 77 -29.80 95.27 36.65
N PHE A 78 -30.33 96.48 36.90
CA PHE A 78 -29.55 97.68 37.16
C PHE A 78 -29.93 98.27 38.53
N PRO A 79 -29.61 97.60 39.65
CA PRO A 79 -29.88 98.14 40.98
C PRO A 79 -29.14 99.47 41.20
N PRO A 80 -29.68 100.37 42.06
CA PRO A 80 -29.07 101.67 42.33
C PRO A 80 -27.79 101.49 43.16
N SER A 81 -26.74 102.23 42.82
CA SER A 81 -25.45 102.13 43.53
C SER A 81 -25.55 102.62 44.98
N GLU A 82 -24.96 101.86 45.91
CA GLU A 82 -24.88 102.21 47.34
C GLU A 82 -24.16 103.55 47.62
N GLU A 83 -23.39 104.06 46.65
CA GLU A 83 -22.65 105.34 46.78
C GLU A 83 -23.58 106.55 47.00
N SER A 84 -24.86 106.45 46.63
CA SER A 84 -25.89 107.49 46.80
C SER A 84 -26.15 107.96 48.24
N THR A 85 -25.71 107.22 49.26
CA THR A 85 -26.00 107.51 50.69
C THR A 85 -24.79 107.93 51.53
N LYS A 86 -23.57 108.02 50.96
CA LYS A 86 -22.33 108.27 51.73
C LYS A 86 -21.56 109.47 51.16
N SER A 87 -21.51 110.55 51.93
CA SER A 87 -21.08 111.90 51.52
C SER A 87 -19.58 112.12 51.25
N ASN A 88 -18.80 111.08 50.96
CA ASN A 88 -17.36 111.16 50.68
C ASN A 88 -17.05 111.06 49.18
N LYS A 89 -16.59 112.17 48.58
CA LYS A 89 -16.22 112.28 47.15
C LYS A 89 -14.90 111.57 46.81
N SER A 90 -14.87 110.25 46.94
CA SER A 90 -13.86 109.40 46.30
C SER A 90 -14.50 108.09 45.84
N THR A 91 -15.15 108.12 44.67
CA THR A 91 -15.62 106.92 43.97
C THR A 91 -14.43 105.97 43.78
N LYS A 92 -14.50 104.79 44.39
CA LYS A 92 -13.40 103.82 44.37
C LYS A 92 -13.40 103.08 43.04
N PHE A 93 -12.85 103.74 42.01
CA PHE A 93 -12.61 103.17 40.69
C PHE A 93 -12.08 101.73 40.81
N THR A 94 -12.94 100.77 40.47
CA THR A 94 -12.69 99.34 40.59
C THR A 94 -12.55 98.79 39.19
N SER A 95 -11.31 98.66 38.74
CA SER A 95 -10.99 98.10 37.42
C SER A 95 -11.40 96.63 37.28
N ILE A 96 -11.59 96.17 36.03
CA ILE A 96 -11.86 94.74 35.75
C ILE A 96 -10.76 93.86 36.37
N GLY A 97 -9.49 94.24 36.22
CA GLY A 97 -8.36 93.50 36.80
C GLY A 97 -8.41 93.35 38.33
N SER A 98 -8.96 94.33 39.05
CA SER A 98 -9.20 94.22 40.50
C SER A 98 -10.38 93.33 40.85
N SER A 99 -11.50 93.44 40.12
CA SER A 99 -12.69 92.60 40.32
C SER A 99 -12.39 91.13 40.03
N PHE A 100 -11.79 90.85 38.87
CA PHE A 100 -11.35 89.51 38.48
C PHE A 100 -10.34 88.91 39.48
N LYS A 101 -9.41 89.71 40.01
CA LYS A 101 -8.49 89.24 41.06
C LYS A 101 -9.23 88.83 42.33
N GLN A 102 -10.22 89.60 42.78
CA GLN A 102 -11.01 89.26 43.97
C GLN A 102 -11.85 87.99 43.76
N GLN A 103 -12.50 87.85 42.61
CA GLN A 103 -13.25 86.65 42.24
C GLN A 103 -12.34 85.40 42.16
N LEU A 104 -11.17 85.53 41.54
CA LEU A 104 -10.18 84.44 41.46
C LEU A 104 -9.62 84.06 42.83
N GLN A 105 -9.41 85.03 43.73
CA GLN A 105 -8.96 84.78 45.10
C GLN A 105 -9.99 83.92 45.87
N GLY A 106 -11.27 84.30 45.86
CA GLY A 106 -12.33 83.53 46.52
C GLY A 106 -12.53 82.13 45.92
N LEU A 107 -12.33 81.98 44.59
CA LEU A 107 -12.32 80.67 43.93
C LEU A 107 -11.14 79.80 44.41
N LEU A 108 -9.94 80.37 44.51
CA LEU A 108 -8.75 79.65 44.98
C LEU A 108 -8.87 79.23 46.46
N GLU A 109 -9.43 80.10 47.31
CA GLU A 109 -9.75 79.79 48.70
C GLU A 109 -10.76 78.64 48.78
N THR A 110 -11.85 78.71 48.01
CA THR A 110 -12.84 77.62 47.92
C THR A 110 -12.19 76.31 47.51
N LEU A 111 -11.40 76.29 46.43
CA LEU A 111 -10.70 75.10 45.94
C LEU A 111 -9.70 74.55 46.97
N SER A 112 -8.99 75.43 47.71
CA SER A 112 -8.01 75.03 48.71
C SER A 112 -8.60 74.30 49.93
N SER A 113 -9.91 74.44 50.16
CA SER A 113 -10.62 73.69 51.21
C SER A 113 -11.10 72.29 50.79
N THR A 114 -10.86 71.90 49.52
CA THR A 114 -11.33 70.65 48.92
C THR A 114 -10.19 69.74 48.46
N GLU A 115 -10.47 68.45 48.22
CA GLU A 115 -9.51 67.54 47.57
C GLU A 115 -9.58 67.71 46.03
N PRO A 116 -8.51 68.17 45.35
CA PRO A 116 -8.57 68.50 43.93
C PRO A 116 -8.32 67.28 43.03
N HIS A 117 -9.35 66.84 42.31
CA HIS A 117 -9.23 65.81 41.27
C HIS A 117 -9.01 66.44 39.88
N TYR A 118 -7.84 66.21 39.29
CA TYR A 118 -7.42 66.85 38.03
C TYR A 118 -7.81 66.05 36.78
N MET A 119 -8.75 66.57 36.00
CA MET A 119 -8.99 66.11 34.62
C MET A 119 -8.27 67.02 33.62
N ARG A 120 -7.59 66.43 32.62
CA ARG A 120 -6.82 67.16 31.59
C ARG A 120 -7.29 66.76 30.20
N CYS A 121 -8.11 67.61 29.58
CA CYS A 121 -8.58 67.42 28.22
C CYS A 121 -7.45 67.67 27.21
N ILE A 122 -7.34 66.82 26.18
CA ILE A 122 -6.36 66.94 25.09
C ILE A 122 -7.11 66.85 23.75
N LYS A 123 -6.91 67.85 22.89
CA LYS A 123 -7.41 67.87 21.52
C LYS A 123 -6.42 67.09 20.63
N PRO A 124 -6.78 65.93 20.05
CA PRO A 124 -5.83 65.06 19.35
C PRO A 124 -5.40 65.61 17.99
N ASN A 125 -6.26 66.40 17.31
CA ASN A 125 -5.98 67.04 16.04
C ASN A 125 -6.85 68.30 15.87
N ASN A 126 -6.41 69.25 15.04
CA ASN A 126 -7.16 70.47 14.77
C ASN A 126 -8.31 70.28 13.76
N VAL A 127 -8.26 69.22 12.95
CA VAL A 127 -9.25 68.87 11.92
C VAL A 127 -10.56 68.30 12.49
N LEU A 128 -10.64 68.07 13.81
CA LEU A 128 -11.78 67.50 14.54
C LEU A 128 -12.20 66.09 14.08
N LYS A 129 -11.28 65.31 13.49
CA LYS A 129 -11.56 63.95 13.00
C LYS A 129 -11.17 62.86 14.03
N PRO A 130 -11.86 61.71 14.08
CA PRO A 130 -11.42 60.57 14.87
C PRO A 130 -10.10 60.00 14.32
N ALA A 131 -9.36 59.27 15.17
CA ALA A 131 -8.11 58.55 14.86
C ALA A 131 -6.90 59.37 14.33
N ILE A 132 -7.05 60.66 14.00
CA ILE A 132 -5.92 61.53 13.64
C ILE A 132 -5.25 62.07 14.92
N PHE A 133 -3.93 61.96 15.02
CA PHE A 133 -3.14 62.41 16.17
C PHE A 133 -1.96 63.31 15.73
N GLU A 134 -2.06 64.60 16.01
CA GLU A 134 -1.08 65.62 15.66
C GLU A 134 -0.02 65.74 16.76
N ASN A 135 1.06 64.95 16.65
CA ASN A 135 2.14 64.86 17.65
C ASN A 135 2.63 66.22 18.19
N SER A 136 2.83 67.22 17.32
CA SER A 136 3.27 68.57 17.70
C SER A 136 2.24 69.31 18.57
N ASN A 137 0.98 69.31 18.15
CA ASN A 137 -0.10 70.01 18.85
C ASN A 137 -0.46 69.31 20.17
N VAL A 138 -0.40 67.97 20.24
CA VAL A 138 -0.58 67.23 21.49
C VAL A 138 0.62 67.43 22.43
N LEU A 139 1.86 67.37 21.94
CA LEU A 139 3.04 67.62 22.76
C LEU A 139 3.04 69.05 23.35
N GLN A 140 2.59 70.04 22.58
CA GLN A 140 2.45 71.40 23.09
C GLN A 140 1.34 71.50 24.15
N GLN A 141 0.21 70.83 23.99
CA GLN A 141 -0.83 70.74 25.03
C GLN A 141 -0.32 70.04 26.31
N LEU A 142 0.51 68.99 26.19
CA LEU A 142 1.10 68.30 27.35
C LEU A 142 2.14 69.15 28.10
N ARG A 143 2.82 70.07 27.41
CA ARG A 143 3.64 71.13 28.01
C ARG A 143 2.76 72.16 28.71
N CYS A 144 1.85 72.80 27.97
CA CYS A 144 0.99 73.87 28.48
C CYS A 144 0.03 73.42 29.58
N GLY A 145 -0.36 72.15 29.62
CA GLY A 145 -1.18 71.55 30.68
C GLY A 145 -0.40 71.08 31.91
N GLY A 146 0.93 71.28 31.95
CA GLY A 146 1.80 70.89 33.06
C GLY A 146 2.03 69.38 33.22
N VAL A 147 1.56 68.55 32.28
CA VAL A 147 1.61 67.08 32.39
C VAL A 147 3.04 66.56 32.37
N LEU A 148 3.89 67.09 31.49
CA LEU A 148 5.31 66.71 31.45
C LEU A 148 6.05 67.11 32.73
N GLU A 149 5.66 68.20 33.39
CA GLU A 149 6.28 68.66 34.64
C GLU A 149 5.85 67.80 35.84
N ALA A 150 4.58 67.41 35.90
CA ALA A 150 4.09 66.43 36.87
C ALA A 150 4.78 65.06 36.70
N ILE A 151 5.05 64.64 35.44
CA ILE A 151 5.85 63.45 35.14
C ILE A 151 7.31 63.64 35.59
N ARG A 152 7.94 64.80 35.30
CA ARG A 152 9.32 65.11 35.72
C ARG A 152 9.48 65.00 37.24
N ILE A 153 8.58 65.61 38.01
CA ILE A 153 8.55 65.53 39.47
C ILE A 153 8.33 64.07 39.93
N SER A 154 7.43 63.33 39.29
CA SER A 154 7.18 61.91 39.60
C SER A 154 8.41 61.02 39.35
N CYS A 155 9.21 61.33 38.33
CA CYS A 155 10.44 60.61 37.99
C CYS A 155 11.63 60.93 38.91
N LEU A 156 11.66 62.10 39.56
CA LEU A 156 12.64 62.41 40.61
C LEU A 156 12.43 61.56 41.88
N GLY A 157 11.18 61.17 42.15
CA GLY A 157 10.81 60.22 43.19
C GLY A 157 10.83 58.76 42.69
N TYR A 158 9.73 58.07 42.93
CA TYR A 158 9.51 56.66 42.56
C TYR A 158 8.28 56.57 41.64
N PRO A 159 8.47 56.63 40.30
CA PRO A 159 7.37 56.59 39.34
C PRO A 159 6.76 55.19 39.20
N THR A 160 7.56 54.12 39.38
CA THR A 160 7.07 52.74 39.27
C THR A 160 6.68 52.22 40.64
N ARG A 161 5.46 51.69 40.76
CA ARG A 161 4.85 51.24 42.03
C ARG A 161 4.08 49.95 41.77
N ARG A 162 4.33 48.90 42.57
CA ARG A 162 3.70 47.57 42.44
C ARG A 162 3.30 47.04 43.81
N THR A 163 2.22 46.26 43.90
CA THR A 163 1.94 45.51 45.14
C THR A 163 3.02 44.45 45.36
N PHE A 164 3.13 43.94 46.58
CA PHE A 164 4.11 42.88 46.87
C PHE A 164 3.72 41.58 46.17
N GLU A 165 2.45 41.15 46.21
CA GLU A 165 1.85 40.12 45.34
C GLU A 165 2.27 40.25 43.85
N GLU A 166 1.97 41.38 43.17
CA GLU A 166 2.33 41.61 41.75
C GLU A 166 3.84 41.51 41.48
N PHE A 167 4.66 41.89 42.46
CA PHE A 167 6.12 41.87 42.32
C PHE A 167 6.68 40.47 42.53
N VAL A 168 6.21 39.76 43.57
CA VAL A 168 6.66 38.40 43.91
C VAL A 168 6.22 37.42 42.83
N ASP A 169 4.99 37.46 42.33
CA ASP A 169 4.57 36.60 41.22
C ASP A 169 5.50 36.77 40.00
N ARG A 170 5.64 38.01 39.51
CA ARG A 170 6.45 38.33 38.32
C ARG A 170 7.92 37.94 38.49
N PHE A 171 8.53 38.21 39.64
CA PHE A 171 9.98 38.12 39.84
C PHE A 171 10.45 36.95 40.72
N SER A 172 9.56 36.12 41.25
CA SER A 172 9.84 34.86 41.96
C SER A 172 10.87 33.97 41.26
N VAL A 173 10.86 33.93 39.92
CA VAL A 173 11.82 33.18 39.09
C VAL A 173 13.28 33.60 39.30
N LEU A 174 13.55 34.81 39.80
CA LEU A 174 14.90 35.26 40.19
C LEU A 174 15.39 34.62 41.50
N ARG A 175 14.46 34.19 42.37
CA ARG A 175 14.75 33.48 43.62
C ARG A 175 13.64 32.46 43.95
N PRO A 176 13.59 31.30 43.28
CA PRO A 176 12.49 30.34 43.42
C PRO A 176 12.27 29.80 44.84
N GLU A 177 13.29 29.89 45.71
CA GLU A 177 13.21 29.65 47.17
C GLU A 177 12.00 30.33 47.83
N VAL A 178 11.65 31.53 47.36
CA VAL A 178 10.58 32.37 47.90
C VAL A 178 9.18 31.75 47.70
N LEU A 179 9.00 30.88 46.70
CA LEU A 179 7.74 30.15 46.48
C LEU A 179 7.61 28.89 47.35
N GLY A 180 8.69 28.44 48.00
CA GLY A 180 8.72 27.19 48.77
C GLY A 180 8.40 27.34 50.26
N LEU A 181 8.24 28.57 50.75
CA LEU A 181 8.09 28.88 52.17
C LEU A 181 7.04 29.99 52.36
N CYS A 182 6.26 29.90 53.44
CA CYS A 182 5.21 30.86 53.78
C CYS A 182 5.80 32.15 54.39
N TYR A 183 6.58 32.88 53.59
CA TYR A 183 7.07 34.20 53.93
C TYR A 183 5.98 35.26 53.74
N ASP A 184 6.00 36.28 54.59
CA ASP A 184 5.27 37.52 54.36
C ASP A 184 5.72 38.19 53.04
N GLU A 185 4.79 38.81 52.32
CA GLU A 185 5.03 39.34 50.96
C GLU A 185 6.14 40.42 50.93
N VAL A 186 6.29 41.19 52.02
CA VAL A 186 7.36 42.19 52.17
C VAL A 186 8.72 41.51 52.26
N THR A 187 8.80 40.41 53.02
CA THR A 187 10.01 39.60 53.19
C THR A 187 10.37 38.90 51.87
N ALA A 188 9.38 38.28 51.23
CA ALA A 188 9.51 37.69 49.90
C ALA A 188 10.02 38.70 48.84
N THR A 189 9.46 39.92 48.84
CA THR A 189 9.89 41.02 47.96
C THR A 189 11.34 41.41 48.22
N ASN A 190 11.72 41.62 49.49
CA ASN A 190 13.09 42.01 49.84
C ASN A 190 14.10 40.91 49.49
N MET A 191 13.77 39.63 49.75
CA MET A 191 14.62 38.48 49.38
C MET A 191 14.89 38.40 47.86
N VAL A 192 13.96 38.82 47.01
CA VAL A 192 14.15 38.92 45.55
C VAL A 192 15.05 40.12 45.20
N LEU A 193 14.83 41.29 45.81
CA LEU A 193 15.60 42.51 45.55
C LEU A 193 17.08 42.38 45.97
N GLU A 194 17.33 41.79 47.14
CA GLU A 194 18.68 41.39 47.60
C GLU A 194 19.38 40.45 46.61
N LYS A 195 18.66 39.47 46.06
CA LYS A 195 19.23 38.50 45.11
C LYS A 195 19.68 39.15 43.79
N VAL A 196 19.13 40.32 43.47
CA VAL A 196 19.48 41.14 42.29
C VAL A 196 20.56 42.18 42.63
N ASN A 197 20.76 42.52 43.91
CA ASN A 197 21.52 43.69 44.39
C ASN A 197 21.00 45.02 43.79
N LEU A 198 19.68 45.14 43.61
CA LEU A 198 19.08 46.31 42.97
C LEU A 198 19.25 47.56 43.83
N THR A 199 19.91 48.61 43.32
CA THR A 199 20.12 49.84 44.09
C THR A 199 18.98 50.85 43.90
N GLY A 200 18.51 51.45 45.00
CA GLY A 200 17.61 52.61 44.98
C GLY A 200 16.12 52.30 44.88
N TYR A 201 15.67 51.17 45.43
CA TYR A 201 14.25 50.89 45.70
C TYR A 201 13.81 51.43 47.08
N GLN A 202 12.52 51.41 47.36
CA GLN A 202 11.94 51.59 48.70
C GLN A 202 10.76 50.62 48.91
N LEU A 203 10.55 50.17 50.14
CA LEU A 203 9.41 49.33 50.53
C LEU A 203 8.41 50.20 51.31
N GLY A 204 7.17 50.29 50.82
CA GLY A 204 6.06 50.93 51.52
C GLY A 204 5.28 49.94 52.40
N LYS A 205 4.09 50.34 52.86
CA LYS A 205 3.23 49.45 53.67
C LYS A 205 2.54 48.33 52.89
N THR A 206 2.32 48.52 51.58
CA THR A 206 1.57 47.59 50.71
C THR A 206 2.14 47.48 49.29
N LYS A 207 3.21 48.22 49.00
CA LYS A 207 3.76 48.38 47.65
C LYS A 207 5.28 48.57 47.68
N VAL A 208 5.97 48.02 46.69
CA VAL A 208 7.36 48.35 46.35
C VAL A 208 7.39 49.57 45.43
N PHE A 209 8.34 50.46 45.69
CA PHE A 209 8.56 51.72 44.99
C PHE A 209 9.93 51.69 44.29
N LEU A 210 9.92 51.95 42.98
CA LEU A 210 11.09 51.82 42.11
C LEU A 210 11.29 53.12 41.31
N ARG A 211 12.57 53.52 41.17
CA ARG A 211 12.99 54.62 40.30
C ARG A 211 12.85 54.22 38.83
N ALA A 212 13.01 55.20 37.93
CA ALA A 212 13.08 54.92 36.50
C ALA A 212 14.23 53.94 36.18
N GLY A 213 14.06 53.10 35.16
CA GLY A 213 15.05 52.10 34.71
C GLY A 213 14.99 50.77 35.47
N GLN A 214 14.90 50.77 36.80
CA GLN A 214 14.99 49.56 37.65
C GLN A 214 14.04 48.40 37.27
N MET A 215 12.82 48.70 36.82
CA MET A 215 11.88 47.66 36.36
C MET A 215 12.39 46.94 35.11
N ALA A 216 13.05 47.66 34.20
CA ALA A 216 13.64 47.07 32.99
C ALA A 216 14.91 46.26 33.31
N GLU A 217 15.67 46.66 34.33
CA GLU A 217 16.81 45.88 34.85
C GLU A 217 16.34 44.54 35.45
N LEU A 218 15.30 44.56 36.28
CA LEU A 218 14.65 43.36 36.81
C LEU A 218 14.10 42.45 35.69
N ASP A 219 13.42 43.02 34.70
CA ASP A 219 12.91 42.26 33.54
C ASP A 219 14.03 41.70 32.65
N ALA A 220 15.18 42.39 32.53
CA ALA A 220 16.35 41.87 31.81
C ALA A 220 16.95 40.65 32.53
N ARG A 221 17.18 40.74 33.85
CA ARG A 221 17.67 39.62 34.67
C ARG A 221 16.67 38.46 34.70
N ARG A 222 15.37 38.74 34.70
CA ARG A 222 14.30 37.75 34.57
C ARG A 222 14.39 37.01 33.23
N THR A 223 14.61 37.74 32.14
CA THR A 223 14.75 37.20 30.79
C THR A 223 16.00 36.34 30.64
N GLU A 224 17.11 36.71 31.29
CA GLU A 224 18.36 35.93 31.35
C GLU A 224 18.14 34.55 32.01
N VAL A 225 17.54 34.52 33.21
CA VAL A 225 17.25 33.28 33.96
C VAL A 225 16.28 32.37 33.20
N LEU A 226 15.24 32.95 32.59
CA LEU A 226 14.30 32.21 31.74
C LEU A 226 14.97 31.65 30.49
N SER A 227 15.85 32.42 29.82
CA SER A 227 16.57 31.98 28.62
C SER A 227 17.56 30.85 28.89
N TYR A 228 18.26 30.89 30.02
CA TYR A 228 19.13 29.82 30.49
C TYR A 228 18.34 28.54 30.83
N SER A 229 17.18 28.69 31.48
CA SER A 229 16.29 27.58 31.83
C SER A 229 15.67 26.93 30.59
N ALA A 230 15.18 27.74 29.65
CA ALA A 230 14.72 27.28 28.35
C ALA A 230 15.83 26.54 27.58
N SER A 231 17.07 27.04 27.61
CA SER A 231 18.23 26.41 26.97
C SER A 231 18.54 25.02 27.56
N LYS A 232 18.43 24.83 28.88
CA LYS A 232 18.54 23.51 29.52
C LYS A 232 17.47 22.53 29.03
N ILE A 233 16.21 22.96 29.01
CA ILE A 233 15.06 22.14 28.56
C ILE A 233 15.23 21.78 27.08
N GLN A 234 15.51 22.77 26.22
CA GLN A 234 15.74 22.56 24.78
C GLN A 234 16.92 21.61 24.52
N ARG A 235 18.04 21.73 25.25
CA ARG A 235 19.17 20.79 25.13
C ARG A 235 18.76 19.36 25.45
N LYS A 236 17.98 19.14 26.52
CA LYS A 236 17.49 17.80 26.91
C LYS A 236 16.51 17.23 25.88
N VAL A 237 15.57 18.04 25.39
CA VAL A 237 14.58 17.64 24.37
C VAL A 237 15.24 17.32 23.03
N ARG A 238 16.15 18.18 22.53
CA ARG A 238 16.91 17.92 21.29
C ARG A 238 17.74 16.62 21.41
N SER A 239 18.39 16.40 22.54
CA SER A 239 19.15 15.17 22.83
C SER A 239 18.25 13.92 22.87
N PHE A 240 17.07 14.00 23.50
CA PHE A 240 16.09 12.92 23.52
C PHE A 240 15.58 12.55 22.13
N LEU A 241 15.18 13.55 21.33
CA LEU A 241 14.70 13.33 19.96
C LEU A 241 15.79 12.73 19.06
N ALA A 242 17.02 13.26 19.13
CA ALA A 242 18.17 12.71 18.41
C ALA A 242 18.45 11.25 18.81
N ARG A 243 18.45 10.93 20.11
CA ARG A 243 18.64 9.55 20.61
C ARG A 243 17.51 8.62 20.15
N ARG A 244 16.25 9.07 20.17
CA ARG A 244 15.11 8.27 19.69
C ARG A 244 15.26 7.92 18.20
N ASN A 245 15.56 8.92 17.37
CA ASN A 245 15.74 8.74 15.94
C ASN A 245 16.95 7.84 15.62
N PHE A 246 18.06 8.00 16.35
CA PHE A 246 19.24 7.13 16.22
C PHE A 246 18.92 5.66 16.58
N ILE A 247 18.19 5.42 17.67
CA ILE A 247 17.77 4.06 18.06
C ILE A 247 16.88 3.44 16.98
N GLN A 248 15.89 4.19 16.49
CA GLN A 248 15.00 3.73 15.41
C GLN A 248 15.78 3.37 14.14
N LEU A 249 16.66 4.26 13.67
CA LEU A 249 17.52 4.02 12.50
C LEU A 249 18.45 2.80 12.70
N ARG A 250 19.03 2.64 13.90
CA ARG A 250 19.86 1.48 14.23
C ARG A 250 19.07 0.18 14.19
N MET A 251 17.85 0.14 14.73
CA MET A 251 16.99 -1.05 14.69
C MET A 251 16.65 -1.45 13.26
N SER A 252 16.21 -0.50 12.43
CA SER A 252 15.90 -0.75 11.01
C SER A 252 17.14 -1.20 10.22
N SER A 253 18.31 -0.60 10.49
CA SER A 253 19.58 -1.00 9.86
C SER A 253 20.00 -2.43 10.25
N VAL A 254 19.89 -2.80 11.53
CA VAL A 254 20.19 -4.17 11.99
C VAL A 254 19.21 -5.20 11.40
N GLN A 255 17.92 -4.87 11.29
CA GLN A 255 16.93 -5.73 10.64
C GLN A 255 17.25 -5.93 9.15
N LEU A 256 17.56 -4.85 8.42
CA LEU A 256 17.97 -4.92 7.02
C LEU A 256 19.26 -5.76 6.84
N GLN A 257 20.28 -5.53 7.67
CA GLN A 257 21.52 -6.31 7.65
C GLN A 257 21.30 -7.80 7.93
N ALA A 258 20.40 -8.15 8.86
CA ALA A 258 20.03 -9.54 9.13
C ALA A 258 19.35 -10.18 7.91
N MET A 259 18.40 -9.48 7.28
CA MET A 259 17.72 -9.96 6.06
C MET A 259 18.70 -10.13 4.89
N CYS A 260 19.61 -9.18 4.66
CA CYS A 260 20.64 -9.29 3.62
C CYS A 260 21.58 -10.49 3.86
N ARG A 261 22.08 -10.67 5.10
CA ARG A 261 22.91 -11.84 5.46
C ARG A 261 22.15 -13.15 5.25
N GLY A 262 20.88 -13.21 5.64
CA GLY A 262 20.01 -14.36 5.43
C GLY A 262 19.66 -14.63 3.96
N GLN A 263 19.66 -13.61 3.09
CA GLN A 263 19.50 -13.79 1.64
C GLN A 263 20.78 -14.32 0.97
N ILE A 264 21.94 -13.79 1.34
CA ILE A 264 23.24 -14.27 0.86
C ILE A 264 23.45 -15.74 1.22
N ALA A 265 23.16 -16.13 2.47
CA ALA A 265 23.24 -17.52 2.92
C ALA A 265 22.30 -18.46 2.14
N ARG A 266 21.07 -18.01 1.84
CA ARG A 266 20.11 -18.78 1.03
C ARG A 266 20.58 -18.97 -0.41
N HIS A 267 21.06 -17.92 -1.08
CA HIS A 267 21.57 -18.02 -2.45
C HIS A 267 22.77 -18.99 -2.53
N TYR A 268 23.71 -18.88 -1.59
CA TYR A 268 24.84 -19.80 -1.51
C TYR A 268 24.41 -21.26 -1.31
N TYR A 269 23.42 -21.51 -0.45
CA TYR A 269 22.86 -22.85 -0.25
C TYR A 269 22.09 -23.37 -1.48
N GLU A 270 21.34 -22.52 -2.18
CA GLU A 270 20.69 -22.87 -3.45
C GLU A 270 21.72 -23.30 -4.50
N ASP A 271 22.83 -22.59 -4.63
CA ASP A 271 23.88 -22.93 -5.60
C ASP A 271 24.61 -24.23 -5.23
N LEU A 272 24.83 -24.49 -3.94
CA LEU A 272 25.29 -25.81 -3.48
C LEU A 272 24.27 -26.90 -3.83
N ARG A 273 22.96 -26.65 -3.62
CA ARG A 273 21.90 -27.62 -3.95
C ARG A 273 21.80 -27.87 -5.46
N ARG A 274 21.93 -26.83 -6.29
CA ARG A 274 22.02 -26.92 -7.76
C ARG A 274 23.24 -27.74 -8.21
N LYS A 275 24.42 -27.47 -7.65
CA LYS A 275 25.66 -28.23 -7.93
C LYS A 275 25.53 -29.70 -7.53
N ALA A 276 25.02 -29.99 -6.34
CA ALA A 276 24.79 -31.36 -5.86
C ALA A 276 23.77 -32.12 -6.72
N ALA A 277 22.66 -31.46 -7.11
CA ALA A 277 21.67 -32.05 -8.02
C ALA A 277 22.26 -32.35 -9.41
N SER A 278 23.05 -31.43 -9.97
CA SER A 278 23.76 -31.62 -11.25
C SER A 278 24.72 -32.81 -11.20
N LEU A 279 25.56 -32.90 -10.16
CA LEU A 279 26.46 -34.05 -9.94
C LEU A 279 25.69 -35.37 -9.78
N LYS A 280 24.54 -35.36 -9.08
CA LYS A 280 23.66 -36.53 -8.96
C LYS A 280 23.14 -36.97 -10.33
N ILE A 281 22.58 -36.05 -11.13
CA ILE A 281 22.09 -36.36 -12.49
C ILE A 281 23.23 -36.91 -13.37
N GLN A 282 24.40 -36.27 -13.36
CA GLN A 282 25.56 -36.69 -14.15
C GLN A 282 26.08 -38.09 -13.76
N THR A 283 26.12 -38.41 -12.46
CA THR A 283 26.57 -39.73 -11.98
C THR A 283 25.57 -40.84 -12.33
N TYR A 284 24.26 -40.62 -12.15
CA TYR A 284 23.24 -41.57 -12.59
C TYR A 284 23.24 -41.75 -14.12
N TYR A 285 23.39 -40.68 -14.91
CA TYR A 285 23.48 -40.78 -16.36
C TYR A 285 24.70 -41.58 -16.84
N ARG A 286 25.91 -41.26 -16.33
CA ARG A 286 27.15 -41.97 -16.66
C ARG A 286 27.06 -43.46 -16.31
N MET A 287 26.52 -43.78 -15.12
CA MET A 287 26.31 -45.16 -14.68
C MET A 287 25.28 -45.90 -15.54
N HIS A 288 24.16 -45.27 -15.89
CA HIS A 288 23.17 -45.85 -16.80
C HIS A 288 23.77 -46.12 -18.20
N PHE A 289 24.49 -45.16 -18.78
CA PHE A 289 25.10 -45.29 -20.09
C PHE A 289 26.12 -46.43 -20.13
N ALA A 290 27.02 -46.50 -19.15
CA ALA A 290 27.97 -47.61 -19.01
C ALA A 290 27.25 -48.96 -18.87
N ARG A 291 26.21 -49.04 -18.02
CA ARG A 291 25.43 -50.28 -17.81
C ARG A 291 24.64 -50.70 -19.05
N LYS A 292 24.13 -49.75 -19.85
CA LYS A 292 23.46 -50.00 -21.14
C LYS A 292 24.44 -50.61 -22.14
N ASN A 293 25.61 -50.00 -22.30
CA ASN A 293 26.63 -50.46 -23.25
C ASN A 293 27.18 -51.85 -22.85
N TYR A 294 27.45 -52.07 -21.56
CA TYR A 294 27.85 -53.38 -21.05
C TYR A 294 26.77 -54.46 -21.29
N LYS A 295 25.49 -54.17 -21.01
CA LYS A 295 24.38 -55.10 -21.31
C LYS A 295 24.27 -55.43 -22.80
N ALA A 296 24.45 -54.45 -23.68
CA ALA A 296 24.41 -54.66 -25.12
C ALA A 296 25.58 -55.56 -25.59
N LEU A 297 26.80 -55.29 -25.13
CA LEU A 297 27.97 -56.12 -25.42
C LEU A 297 27.85 -57.54 -24.86
N TYR A 298 27.32 -57.68 -23.65
CA TYR A 298 27.07 -58.98 -23.02
C TYR A 298 26.02 -59.81 -23.77
N SER A 299 24.90 -59.19 -24.17
CA SER A 299 23.85 -59.88 -24.95
C SER A 299 24.34 -60.28 -26.34
N ALA A 300 25.08 -59.41 -27.05
CA ALA A 300 25.72 -59.76 -28.31
C ALA A 300 26.72 -60.92 -28.15
N SER A 301 27.57 -60.88 -27.12
CA SER A 301 28.53 -61.96 -26.81
C SER A 301 27.82 -63.28 -26.49
N THR A 302 26.72 -63.23 -25.73
CA THR A 302 25.92 -64.41 -25.38
C THR A 302 25.24 -65.01 -26.61
N THR A 303 24.70 -64.18 -27.51
CA THR A 303 24.10 -64.63 -28.78
C THR A 303 25.13 -65.23 -29.74
N ILE A 304 26.34 -64.66 -29.81
CA ILE A 304 27.44 -65.25 -30.59
C ILE A 304 27.87 -66.59 -29.98
N GLN A 305 28.03 -66.67 -28.66
CA GLN A 305 28.40 -67.92 -27.97
C GLN A 305 27.34 -69.01 -28.09
N SER A 306 26.04 -68.69 -27.99
CA SER A 306 24.97 -69.67 -28.18
C SER A 306 24.85 -70.12 -29.64
N GLY A 307 25.02 -69.19 -30.59
CA GLY A 307 25.13 -69.49 -32.02
C GLY A 307 26.28 -70.43 -32.35
N LEU A 308 27.49 -70.16 -31.81
CA LEU A 308 28.68 -71.00 -31.98
C LEU A 308 28.52 -72.37 -31.32
N ARG A 309 27.98 -72.46 -30.09
CA ARG A 309 27.68 -73.74 -29.43
C ARG A 309 26.68 -74.57 -30.23
N GLY A 310 25.62 -73.94 -30.74
CA GLY A 310 24.63 -74.59 -31.61
C GLY A 310 25.21 -75.01 -32.96
N MET A 311 26.15 -74.25 -33.53
CA MET A 311 26.87 -74.62 -34.75
C MET A 311 27.80 -75.81 -34.51
N ALA A 312 28.58 -75.81 -33.42
CA ALA A 312 29.45 -76.93 -33.05
C ALA A 312 28.65 -78.22 -32.87
N ALA A 313 27.53 -78.18 -32.15
CA ALA A 313 26.64 -79.32 -31.96
C ALA A 313 26.03 -79.84 -33.28
N ARG A 314 25.65 -78.96 -34.22
CA ARG A 314 25.17 -79.36 -35.55
C ARG A 314 26.27 -79.95 -36.42
N ASN A 315 27.49 -79.40 -36.38
CA ASN A 315 28.63 -79.93 -37.13
C ASN A 315 29.02 -81.33 -36.60
N GLU A 316 28.98 -81.53 -35.28
CA GLU A 316 29.20 -82.84 -34.67
C GLU A 316 28.07 -83.81 -35.03
N PHE A 317 26.80 -83.37 -35.03
CA PHE A 317 25.67 -84.18 -35.48
C PHE A 317 25.83 -84.62 -36.94
N HIS A 318 26.16 -83.71 -37.87
CA HIS A 318 26.38 -84.07 -39.27
C HIS A 318 27.61 -84.99 -39.45
N SER A 319 28.67 -84.84 -38.64
CA SER A 319 29.77 -85.81 -38.63
C SER A 319 29.31 -87.21 -38.15
N ARG A 320 28.46 -87.27 -37.12
CA ARG A 320 27.83 -88.52 -36.62
C ARG A 320 26.85 -89.11 -37.65
N GLU A 321 26.21 -88.28 -38.46
CA GLU A 321 25.28 -88.67 -39.53
C GLU A 321 26.03 -89.21 -40.76
N GLN A 322 27.06 -88.51 -41.23
CA GLN A 322 27.95 -88.96 -42.31
C GLN A 322 28.67 -90.26 -41.97
N THR A 323 29.16 -90.41 -40.73
CA THR A 323 29.77 -91.66 -40.27
C THR A 323 28.75 -92.81 -40.15
N LYS A 324 27.51 -92.56 -39.71
CA LYS A 324 26.43 -93.55 -39.79
C LYS A 324 26.13 -93.96 -41.23
N ALA A 325 26.01 -93.02 -42.16
CA ALA A 325 25.77 -93.30 -43.57
C ALA A 325 26.92 -94.13 -44.17
N ALA A 326 28.18 -93.76 -43.88
CA ALA A 326 29.35 -94.54 -44.28
C ALA A 326 29.35 -95.96 -43.70
N VAL A 327 28.97 -96.13 -42.42
CA VAL A 327 28.84 -97.46 -41.78
C VAL A 327 27.72 -98.29 -42.43
N ILE A 328 26.59 -97.68 -42.82
CA ILE A 328 25.52 -98.35 -43.55
C ILE A 328 26.03 -98.83 -44.93
N ILE A 329 26.67 -97.96 -45.70
CA ILE A 329 27.24 -98.30 -47.01
C ILE A 329 28.30 -99.40 -46.89
N GLN A 330 29.20 -99.31 -45.91
CA GLN A 330 30.20 -100.35 -45.62
C GLN A 330 29.56 -101.66 -45.19
N SER A 331 28.47 -101.63 -44.41
CA SER A 331 27.72 -102.81 -43.99
C SER A 331 27.05 -103.50 -45.19
N CYS A 332 26.37 -102.74 -46.06
CA CYS A 332 25.80 -103.26 -47.30
C CYS A 332 26.87 -103.87 -48.21
N CYS A 333 28.01 -103.20 -48.40
CA CYS A 333 29.13 -103.71 -49.20
C CYS A 333 29.74 -105.00 -48.63
N ARG A 334 29.93 -105.08 -47.29
CA ARG A 334 30.39 -106.31 -46.61
C ARG A 334 29.38 -107.45 -46.73
N SER A 335 28.09 -107.13 -46.64
CA SER A 335 26.98 -108.09 -46.80
C SER A 335 26.95 -108.65 -48.22
N ASP A 336 27.05 -107.79 -49.24
CA ASP A 336 27.08 -108.23 -50.64
C ASP A 336 28.35 -109.05 -50.97
N LEU A 337 29.53 -108.64 -50.47
CA LEU A 337 30.76 -109.41 -50.62
C LEU A 337 30.65 -110.81 -49.97
N ALA A 338 30.01 -110.91 -48.81
CA ALA A 338 29.75 -112.19 -48.15
C ALA A 338 28.71 -113.03 -48.91
N SER A 339 27.63 -112.41 -49.41
CA SER A 339 26.59 -113.03 -50.24
C SER A 339 27.16 -113.57 -51.55
N SER A 340 27.99 -112.79 -52.23
CA SER A 340 28.71 -113.15 -53.45
C SER A 340 29.67 -114.32 -53.22
N ARG A 341 30.46 -114.29 -52.13
CA ARG A 341 31.33 -115.41 -51.73
C ARG A 341 30.54 -116.68 -51.41
N TYR A 342 29.40 -116.56 -50.71
CA TYR A 342 28.49 -117.68 -50.44
C TYR A 342 27.85 -118.24 -51.71
N MET A 343 27.41 -117.39 -52.63
CA MET A 343 26.88 -117.79 -53.94
C MET A 343 27.94 -118.48 -54.82
N GLY A 344 29.19 -118.02 -54.76
CA GLY A 344 30.33 -118.69 -55.39
C GLY A 344 30.56 -120.10 -54.82
N LEU A 345 30.61 -120.22 -53.49
CA LEU A 345 30.68 -121.51 -52.79
C LEU A 345 29.50 -122.42 -53.13
N LYS A 346 28.27 -121.90 -53.17
CA LYS A 346 27.06 -122.63 -53.54
C LYS A 346 27.11 -123.15 -54.98
N LYS A 347 27.56 -122.32 -55.93
CA LYS A 347 27.80 -122.73 -57.33
C LYS A 347 28.86 -123.84 -57.40
N ALA A 348 30.01 -123.66 -56.76
CA ALA A 348 31.08 -124.66 -56.72
C ALA A 348 30.64 -125.98 -56.08
N ALA A 349 29.87 -125.94 -54.99
CA ALA A 349 29.31 -127.11 -54.32
C ALA A 349 28.31 -127.84 -55.23
N ILE A 350 27.39 -127.14 -55.88
CA ILE A 350 26.44 -127.73 -56.84
C ILE A 350 27.19 -128.36 -58.01
N THR A 351 28.16 -127.68 -58.62
CA THR A 351 29.00 -128.23 -59.70
C THR A 351 29.72 -129.50 -59.26
N THR A 352 30.28 -129.51 -58.05
CA THR A 352 30.97 -130.67 -57.46
C THR A 352 30.01 -131.83 -57.18
N GLN A 353 28.80 -131.55 -56.67
CA GLN A 353 27.75 -132.54 -56.44
C GLN A 353 27.24 -133.14 -57.75
N CYS A 354 27.05 -132.33 -58.81
CA CYS A 354 26.69 -132.80 -60.14
C CYS A 354 27.80 -133.66 -60.76
N ALA A 355 29.06 -133.24 -60.64
CA ALA A 355 30.22 -134.03 -61.08
C ALA A 355 30.32 -135.37 -60.32
N TRP A 356 30.08 -135.37 -59.00
CA TRP A 356 30.08 -136.57 -58.16
C TRP A 356 28.91 -137.52 -58.51
N ARG A 357 27.69 -137.02 -58.64
CA ARG A 357 26.51 -137.80 -59.11
C ARG A 357 26.80 -138.44 -60.48
N GLY A 358 27.37 -137.67 -61.41
CA GLY A 358 27.82 -138.19 -62.71
C GLY A 358 29.01 -139.18 -62.61
N ARG A 359 29.82 -139.13 -61.55
CA ARG A 359 30.91 -140.09 -61.28
C ARG A 359 30.38 -141.41 -60.72
N VAL A 360 29.36 -141.35 -59.87
CA VAL A 360 28.62 -142.53 -59.34
C VAL A 360 27.88 -143.24 -60.47
N ALA A 361 27.11 -142.53 -61.28
CA ALA A 361 26.42 -143.12 -62.44
C ALA A 361 27.40 -143.83 -63.41
N ARG A 362 28.56 -143.22 -63.67
CA ARG A 362 29.64 -143.83 -64.48
C ARG A 362 30.38 -144.99 -63.78
N ARG A 363 30.26 -145.15 -62.45
CA ARG A 363 30.77 -146.31 -61.71
C ARG A 363 29.81 -147.49 -61.82
N GLU A 364 28.51 -147.27 -61.65
CA GLU A 364 27.50 -148.34 -61.81
C GLU A 364 27.44 -148.86 -63.25
N LEU A 365 27.53 -147.97 -64.25
CA LEU A 365 27.67 -148.37 -65.66
C LEU A 365 28.90 -149.27 -65.92
N ARG A 366 29.98 -149.11 -65.14
CA ARG A 366 31.16 -150.01 -65.23
C ARG A 366 30.90 -151.37 -64.59
N LYS A 367 30.17 -151.46 -63.46
CA LYS A 367 29.77 -152.76 -62.88
C LYS A 367 28.93 -153.56 -63.87
N LEU A 368 27.91 -152.93 -64.47
CA LEU A 368 27.04 -153.56 -65.47
C LEU A 368 27.84 -154.02 -66.71
N LYS A 369 28.84 -153.26 -67.15
CA LYS A 369 29.75 -153.68 -68.24
C LYS A 369 30.77 -154.76 -67.86
N MET A 370 31.08 -154.95 -66.58
CA MET A 370 31.90 -156.09 -66.13
C MET A 370 31.08 -157.37 -66.06
N ALA A 371 29.86 -157.32 -65.51
CA ALA A 371 28.95 -158.46 -65.44
C ALA A 371 28.59 -159.04 -66.84
N ALA A 372 28.59 -158.20 -67.88
CA ALA A 372 28.37 -158.64 -69.26
C ALA A 372 29.59 -159.32 -69.92
N LYS A 373 30.75 -159.44 -69.25
CA LYS A 373 32.02 -159.83 -69.89
C LYS A 373 32.45 -161.28 -69.62
N GLU A 374 31.79 -162.01 -68.72
CA GLU A 374 32.18 -163.38 -68.34
C GLU A 374 31.48 -164.49 -69.15
N SER A 375 30.61 -164.13 -70.10
CA SER A 375 29.95 -165.11 -70.99
C SER A 375 30.87 -165.74 -72.06
N GLY A 376 32.15 -165.35 -72.12
CA GLY A 376 33.07 -165.71 -73.21
C GLY A 376 33.53 -167.18 -73.26
N ALA A 377 33.35 -167.96 -72.19
CA ALA A 377 33.82 -169.34 -72.11
C ALA A 377 33.19 -170.29 -73.15
N LEU A 378 31.97 -169.98 -73.62
CA LEU A 378 31.23 -170.84 -74.56
C LEU A 378 31.80 -170.82 -75.99
N GLN A 379 32.54 -169.76 -76.37
CA GLN A 379 33.03 -169.58 -77.74
C GLN A 379 34.14 -170.59 -78.12
N ALA A 380 34.95 -171.03 -77.14
CA ALA A 380 36.09 -171.92 -77.38
C ALA A 380 35.70 -173.32 -77.86
N ALA A 381 34.48 -173.80 -77.51
CA ALA A 381 33.97 -175.10 -77.96
C ALA A 381 33.53 -175.10 -79.44
N LYS A 382 32.99 -173.96 -79.93
CA LYS A 382 32.43 -173.82 -81.29
C LYS A 382 33.48 -174.00 -82.38
N ASN A 383 34.62 -173.31 -82.23
CA ASN A 383 35.69 -173.26 -83.22
C ASN A 383 36.39 -174.63 -83.48
N LYS A 384 36.11 -175.66 -82.67
CA LYS A 384 36.68 -177.01 -82.87
C LYS A 384 35.85 -177.90 -83.79
N LEU A 385 34.53 -177.68 -83.90
CA LEU A 385 33.68 -178.42 -84.85
C LEU A 385 33.78 -177.85 -86.26
N GLU A 386 33.89 -176.53 -86.41
CA GLU A 386 33.82 -175.86 -87.73
C GLU A 386 34.93 -176.35 -88.68
N LYS A 387 36.14 -176.60 -88.17
CA LYS A 387 37.26 -177.16 -88.95
C LYS A 387 37.03 -178.58 -89.50
N GLN A 388 36.08 -179.35 -88.95
CA GLN A 388 35.75 -180.68 -89.48
C GLN A 388 34.75 -180.63 -90.64
N VAL A 389 34.11 -179.48 -90.89
CA VAL A 389 33.10 -179.28 -91.95
C VAL A 389 33.75 -178.76 -93.25
N GLU A 390 34.83 -177.99 -93.14
CA GLU A 390 35.58 -177.43 -94.27
C GLU A 390 36.28 -178.52 -95.12
N GLU A 391 36.80 -179.58 -94.49
CA GLU A 391 37.50 -180.67 -95.20
C GLU A 391 36.53 -181.55 -96.03
N LEU A 392 35.31 -181.77 -95.53
CA LEU A 392 34.29 -182.57 -96.21
C LEU A 392 33.61 -181.84 -97.38
N THR A 393 33.50 -180.50 -97.31
CA THR A 393 32.80 -179.71 -98.34
C THR A 393 33.56 -179.63 -99.66
N TRP A 394 34.89 -179.73 -99.66
CA TRP A 394 35.72 -179.66 -100.87
C TRP A 394 35.54 -180.90 -101.77
N ARG A 395 35.27 -182.10 -101.21
CA ARG A 395 35.03 -183.30 -102.05
C ARG A 395 33.76 -183.22 -102.90
N LEU A 396 32.75 -182.46 -102.47
CA LEU A 396 31.43 -182.39 -103.13
C LEU A 396 31.38 -181.43 -104.33
N GLN A 397 32.34 -180.50 -104.46
CA GLN A 397 32.30 -179.46 -105.50
C GLN A 397 32.92 -179.87 -106.84
N LEU A 398 33.67 -180.97 -106.89
CA LEU A 398 34.21 -181.52 -108.14
C LEU A 398 33.11 -182.18 -108.99
N GLU A 399 32.24 -182.96 -108.34
CA GLU A 399 31.18 -183.76 -108.96
C GLU A 399 30.09 -182.92 -109.65
N LYS A 400 29.73 -181.77 -109.07
CA LYS A 400 28.68 -180.89 -109.62
C LYS A 400 29.03 -180.29 -110.99
N ARG A 401 30.32 -180.17 -111.33
CA ARG A 401 30.77 -179.49 -112.56
C ARG A 401 30.52 -180.30 -113.84
N MET A 402 30.13 -181.58 -113.75
CA MET A 402 29.78 -182.41 -114.90
C MET A 402 28.29 -182.39 -115.27
N ARG A 403 27.43 -181.65 -114.55
CA ARG A 403 25.98 -181.58 -114.83
C ARG A 403 25.54 -180.33 -115.57
N THR A 404 26.29 -179.23 -115.49
CA THR A 404 25.94 -177.93 -116.09
C THR A 404 25.90 -177.97 -117.62
N ASP A 405 26.81 -178.74 -118.22
CA ASP A 405 27.07 -178.79 -119.65
C ASP A 405 25.94 -179.50 -120.45
N MET A 406 24.88 -179.95 -119.75
CA MET A 406 23.79 -180.75 -120.30
C MET A 406 22.45 -179.98 -120.43
N GLU A 407 22.31 -178.78 -119.86
CA GLU A 407 21.00 -178.14 -119.64
C GLU A 407 20.75 -176.83 -120.41
N GLU A 408 21.78 -176.08 -120.81
CA GLU A 408 21.63 -174.85 -121.63
C GLU A 408 21.16 -175.13 -123.08
N ALA A 409 21.07 -176.39 -123.50
CA ALA A 409 20.59 -176.79 -124.81
C ALA A 409 19.06 -176.63 -125.03
N LYS A 410 18.28 -176.12 -124.05
CA LYS A 410 16.84 -176.45 -123.95
C LYS A 410 15.79 -175.33 -123.86
N THR A 411 16.11 -174.04 -123.73
CA THR A 411 15.09 -172.99 -123.54
C THR A 411 15.26 -171.72 -124.39
N GLN A 412 15.36 -171.90 -125.71
CA GLN A 412 15.36 -170.79 -126.69
C GLN A 412 13.93 -170.32 -127.12
N GLU A 413 12.86 -170.87 -126.53
CA GLU A 413 11.52 -170.88 -127.16
C GLU A 413 10.44 -169.96 -126.53
N ASN A 414 10.37 -169.84 -125.20
CA ASN A 414 9.16 -169.36 -124.51
C ASN A 414 9.11 -167.85 -124.18
N LYS A 415 9.00 -166.99 -125.19
CA LYS A 415 8.98 -165.52 -125.04
C LYS A 415 7.68 -164.82 -125.52
N LYS A 416 6.54 -165.53 -125.65
CA LYS A 416 5.46 -165.12 -126.58
C LYS A 416 4.11 -164.65 -125.99
N LEU A 417 3.83 -164.77 -124.69
CA LEU A 417 2.43 -164.75 -124.20
C LEU A 417 2.13 -163.89 -122.95
N GLN A 418 2.20 -162.54 -123.03
CA GLN A 418 1.38 -161.67 -122.16
C GLN A 418 1.32 -160.17 -122.57
N GLN A 419 0.10 -159.63 -122.66
CA GLN A 419 -0.27 -158.20 -122.76
C GLN A 419 -1.74 -158.00 -122.23
N GLN A 420 -2.12 -156.75 -121.89
CA GLN A 420 -3.50 -156.17 -121.76
C GLN A 420 -4.26 -156.12 -120.38
N LEU A 421 -4.76 -154.91 -120.01
CA LEU A 421 -6.03 -154.45 -119.32
C LEU A 421 -5.99 -153.57 -118.01
N GLN A 422 -6.77 -152.45 -117.95
CA GLN A 422 -6.90 -151.44 -116.84
C GLN A 422 -8.06 -150.36 -117.02
N GLU A 423 -8.52 -149.58 -115.98
CA GLU A 423 -9.05 -148.12 -115.96
C GLU A 423 -10.32 -147.68 -115.06
N LEU A 424 -10.38 -146.47 -114.36
CA LEU A 424 -11.54 -145.60 -113.77
C LEU A 424 -11.50 -144.97 -112.28
N GLN A 425 -12.00 -143.70 -111.96
CA GLN A 425 -12.71 -143.12 -110.68
C GLN A 425 -12.69 -141.54 -110.30
N PHE A 426 -13.65 -140.93 -109.47
CA PHE A 426 -13.55 -139.75 -108.43
C PHE A 426 -14.83 -138.80 -108.02
N GLN A 427 -15.01 -138.21 -106.76
CA GLN A 427 -15.74 -136.91 -106.25
C GLN A 427 -16.10 -136.81 -104.66
N SER A 428 -16.76 -135.86 -103.85
CA SER A 428 -17.48 -134.49 -103.78
C SER A 428 -17.63 -133.78 -102.31
N LYS A 429 -18.40 -132.65 -101.98
CA LYS A 429 -18.40 -131.87 -100.62
C LYS A 429 -19.48 -130.72 -100.17
N GLU A 430 -19.71 -130.40 -98.83
CA GLU A 430 -19.88 -129.05 -98.04
C GLU A 430 -21.13 -128.52 -97.13
N THR A 431 -20.87 -127.85 -95.93
CA THR A 431 -21.68 -126.95 -94.93
C THR A 431 -22.09 -127.47 -93.46
N LYS A 432 -22.58 -126.81 -92.31
CA LYS A 432 -22.92 -125.43 -91.68
C LYS A 432 -23.38 -125.46 -90.10
N ASP A 433 -23.22 -124.43 -89.17
CA ASP A 433 -23.92 -124.17 -87.79
C ASP A 433 -23.34 -122.98 -86.85
N ILE A 434 -23.69 -122.47 -85.60
CA ILE A 434 -24.87 -122.31 -84.61
C ILE A 434 -24.79 -121.16 -83.44
N LEU A 435 -25.11 -121.31 -82.08
CA LEU A 435 -25.66 -120.24 -81.09
C LEU A 435 -25.49 -120.35 -79.48
N ARG A 436 -25.68 -119.26 -78.61
CA ARG A 436 -26.26 -119.11 -77.15
C ARG A 436 -25.66 -118.18 -75.96
N ARG A 437 -25.89 -118.43 -74.61
CA ARG A 437 -25.89 -117.48 -73.37
C ARG A 437 -25.32 -117.99 -71.95
N GLU A 438 -25.34 -117.16 -70.83
CA GLU A 438 -25.49 -117.39 -69.31
C GLU A 438 -24.28 -117.82 -68.34
N GLN A 439 -24.10 -117.65 -66.97
CA GLN A 439 -24.74 -116.99 -65.73
C GLN A 439 -23.78 -116.50 -64.51
N GLU A 440 -23.94 -116.86 -63.18
CA GLU A 440 -23.47 -116.11 -61.91
C GLU A 440 -23.04 -116.91 -60.56
N ASN A 441 -22.66 -116.21 -59.44
CA ASN A 441 -22.74 -116.49 -57.92
C ASN A 441 -21.64 -117.31 -57.12
N ALA A 442 -21.48 -117.37 -55.75
CA ALA A 442 -21.46 -116.41 -54.56
C ALA A 442 -21.21 -117.05 -53.11
N LYS A 443 -20.94 -116.26 -52.02
CA LYS A 443 -21.10 -116.47 -50.49
C LYS A 443 -19.89 -116.60 -49.48
N THR A 444 -20.11 -116.68 -48.12
CA THR A 444 -19.24 -116.15 -46.97
C THR A 444 -19.38 -116.73 -45.50
N ALA A 445 -18.49 -116.36 -44.52
CA ALA A 445 -18.54 -116.38 -42.98
C ALA A 445 -17.95 -117.62 -42.19
N LEU A 446 -17.59 -117.73 -40.87
CA LEU A 446 -17.44 -116.96 -39.55
C LEU A 446 -16.46 -117.76 -38.57
N GLU A 447 -16.08 -117.65 -37.24
CA GLU A 447 -16.19 -116.85 -35.94
C GLU A 447 -14.98 -117.27 -34.96
N LYS A 448 -14.74 -117.20 -33.59
CA LYS A 448 -15.31 -116.77 -32.24
C LYS A 448 -14.24 -116.81 -31.05
N ALA A 449 -14.55 -116.32 -29.81
CA ALA A 449 -14.07 -116.70 -28.41
C ALA A 449 -12.86 -115.99 -27.64
N ALA A 450 -12.83 -116.05 -26.27
CA ALA A 450 -11.80 -115.46 -25.31
C ALA A 450 -11.89 -115.93 -23.79
N LEU A 451 -10.93 -115.56 -22.86
CA LEU A 451 -10.95 -115.70 -21.35
C LEU A 451 -10.09 -114.61 -20.60
N VAL A 452 -10.37 -114.27 -19.32
CA VAL A 452 -9.88 -113.06 -18.53
C VAL A 452 -9.76 -113.35 -16.99
N PRO A 453 -8.70 -112.91 -16.23
CA PRO A 453 -8.75 -111.77 -15.24
C PRO A 453 -7.36 -110.98 -15.13
N GLU A 454 -6.88 -110.22 -14.10
CA GLU A 454 -7.18 -109.97 -12.65
C GLU A 454 -6.70 -108.57 -12.08
N ILE A 455 -5.93 -108.48 -10.96
CA ILE A 455 -5.79 -107.35 -9.96
C ILE A 455 -4.27 -107.10 -9.57
N GLN A 456 -3.69 -105.96 -9.10
CA GLN A 456 -4.10 -104.89 -8.13
C GLN A 456 -3.53 -103.46 -8.43
N ILE A 457 -3.59 -102.53 -7.45
CA ILE A 457 -3.55 -101.05 -7.54
C ILE A 457 -2.39 -100.45 -6.72
N ASP A 458 -1.81 -99.31 -7.15
CA ASP A 458 -1.45 -98.19 -6.24
C ASP A 458 -1.46 -96.82 -6.97
N THR A 459 -1.66 -95.71 -6.24
CA THR A 459 -1.97 -94.37 -6.78
C THR A 459 -1.40 -93.22 -5.93
N THR A 460 -0.29 -92.59 -6.36
CA THR A 460 0.36 -91.50 -5.59
C THR A 460 1.05 -90.41 -6.44
N HIS A 461 0.32 -89.70 -7.34
CA HIS A 461 0.90 -88.51 -8.01
C HIS A 461 -0.08 -87.39 -8.46
N VAL A 462 -1.12 -87.06 -7.67
CA VAL A 462 -2.05 -85.95 -8.00
C VAL A 462 -1.88 -84.74 -7.08
N ASP A 463 -1.68 -84.94 -5.78
CA ASP A 463 -1.85 -83.89 -4.75
C ASP A 463 -0.74 -82.82 -4.70
N LYS A 464 0.33 -82.96 -5.50
CA LYS A 464 1.40 -81.95 -5.60
C LYS A 464 1.12 -80.87 -6.65
N LEU A 465 0.35 -81.17 -7.69
CA LEU A 465 0.08 -80.22 -8.79
C LEU A 465 -1.19 -79.39 -8.54
N THR A 466 -2.09 -79.83 -7.67
CA THR A 466 -3.28 -79.07 -7.25
C THR A 466 -2.91 -77.94 -6.29
N ALA A 467 -2.03 -78.20 -5.31
CA ALA A 467 -1.63 -77.22 -4.29
C ALA A 467 -0.84 -76.02 -4.86
N GLU A 468 0.06 -76.22 -5.83
CA GLU A 468 0.76 -75.10 -6.48
C GLU A 468 -0.19 -74.23 -7.33
N ASN A 469 -1.22 -74.81 -7.94
CA ASN A 469 -2.20 -74.05 -8.72
C ASN A 469 -3.09 -73.16 -7.84
N GLU A 470 -3.51 -73.61 -6.66
CA GLU A 470 -4.27 -72.76 -5.72
C GLU A 470 -3.41 -71.63 -5.13
N ASN A 471 -2.13 -71.91 -4.81
CA ASN A 471 -1.20 -70.87 -4.37
C ASN A 471 -0.89 -69.83 -5.46
N LEU A 472 -0.84 -70.24 -6.74
CA LEU A 472 -0.67 -69.31 -7.86
C LEU A 472 -1.93 -68.47 -8.11
N LYS A 473 -3.14 -69.06 -8.06
CA LYS A 473 -4.40 -68.30 -8.17
C LYS A 473 -4.56 -67.25 -7.06
N THR A 474 -4.32 -67.64 -5.81
CA THR A 474 -4.44 -66.73 -4.66
C THR A 474 -3.41 -65.59 -4.73
N LEU A 475 -2.21 -65.86 -5.24
CA LEU A 475 -1.21 -64.82 -5.49
C LEU A 475 -1.62 -63.88 -6.63
N VAL A 476 -2.19 -64.39 -7.72
CA VAL A 476 -2.73 -63.58 -8.83
C VAL A 476 -3.86 -62.67 -8.35
N ILE A 477 -4.86 -63.21 -7.65
CA ILE A 477 -5.96 -62.41 -7.08
C ILE A 477 -5.43 -61.36 -6.09
N SER A 478 -4.39 -61.68 -5.31
CA SER A 478 -3.73 -60.74 -4.40
C SER A 478 -2.87 -59.67 -5.11
N LEU A 479 -2.59 -59.83 -6.41
CA LEU A 479 -1.92 -58.83 -7.23
C LEU A 479 -2.94 -58.00 -8.01
N GLU A 480 -3.99 -58.61 -8.55
CA GLU A 480 -5.10 -57.93 -9.24
C GLU A 480 -5.81 -56.94 -8.30
N THR A 481 -6.20 -57.38 -7.09
CA THR A 481 -6.78 -56.49 -6.06
C THR A 481 -5.85 -55.35 -5.64
N LYS A 482 -4.53 -55.57 -5.61
CA LYS A 482 -3.55 -54.50 -5.35
C LYS A 482 -3.39 -53.54 -6.52
N ILE A 483 -3.53 -54.01 -7.76
CA ILE A 483 -3.54 -53.16 -8.95
C ILE A 483 -4.78 -52.26 -8.91
N GLU A 484 -5.99 -52.82 -8.73
CA GLU A 484 -7.22 -52.05 -8.58
C GLU A 484 -7.13 -51.02 -7.44
N GLU A 485 -6.63 -51.41 -6.26
CA GLU A 485 -6.39 -50.46 -5.16
C GLU A 485 -5.43 -49.31 -5.55
N THR A 486 -4.39 -49.58 -6.34
CA THR A 486 -3.47 -48.52 -6.79
C THR A 486 -4.03 -47.64 -7.90
N GLU A 487 -4.82 -48.19 -8.81
CA GLU A 487 -5.50 -47.44 -9.87
C GLU A 487 -6.60 -46.54 -9.27
N GLN A 488 -7.37 -47.05 -8.31
CA GLN A 488 -8.38 -46.27 -7.59
C GLN A 488 -7.75 -45.09 -6.82
N LYS A 489 -6.65 -45.34 -6.08
CA LYS A 489 -5.89 -44.28 -5.38
C LYS A 489 -5.22 -43.29 -6.35
N PHE A 490 -4.82 -43.73 -7.54
CA PHE A 490 -4.27 -42.85 -8.58
C PHE A 490 -5.34 -41.92 -9.14
N GLU A 491 -6.53 -42.44 -9.44
CA GLU A 491 -7.64 -41.66 -10.01
C GLU A 491 -8.29 -40.73 -8.97
N GLU A 492 -8.30 -41.10 -7.69
CA GLU A 492 -8.61 -40.18 -6.57
C GLU A 492 -7.59 -39.03 -6.47
N MET A 493 -6.28 -39.34 -6.50
CA MET A 493 -5.23 -38.32 -6.45
C MET A 493 -5.28 -37.37 -7.67
N LYS A 494 -5.63 -37.91 -8.84
CA LYS A 494 -5.85 -37.14 -10.07
C LYS A 494 -7.05 -36.20 -9.95
N LYS A 495 -8.21 -36.69 -9.47
CA LYS A 495 -9.38 -35.83 -9.18
C LYS A 495 -9.04 -34.71 -8.20
N ALA A 496 -8.34 -35.03 -7.12
CA ALA A 496 -7.88 -34.03 -6.14
C ALA A 496 -6.92 -33.00 -6.77
N ARG A 497 -6.05 -33.41 -7.69
CA ARG A 497 -5.16 -32.53 -8.45
C ARG A 497 -5.91 -31.63 -9.44
N GLU A 498 -6.90 -32.15 -10.15
CA GLU A 498 -7.74 -31.38 -11.07
C GLU A 498 -8.59 -30.34 -10.31
N GLU A 499 -9.11 -30.71 -9.14
CA GLU A 499 -9.86 -29.78 -8.27
C GLU A 499 -8.95 -28.68 -7.68
N LEU A 500 -7.71 -29.02 -7.29
CA LEU A 500 -6.70 -28.04 -6.87
C LEU A 500 -6.29 -27.11 -8.02
N LEU A 501 -6.14 -27.63 -9.24
CA LEU A 501 -5.81 -26.83 -10.42
C LEU A 501 -6.93 -25.83 -10.73
N LYS A 502 -8.19 -26.26 -10.65
CA LYS A 502 -9.35 -25.38 -10.82
C LYS A 502 -9.42 -24.29 -9.74
N LYS A 503 -9.15 -24.64 -8.47
CA LYS A 503 -9.05 -23.68 -7.37
C LYS A 503 -7.91 -22.66 -7.57
N ALA A 504 -6.82 -23.05 -8.26
CA ALA A 504 -5.74 -22.13 -8.63
C ALA A 504 -6.15 -21.16 -9.76
N THR A 505 -6.78 -21.65 -10.84
CA THR A 505 -7.27 -20.77 -11.93
C THR A 505 -8.37 -19.81 -11.47
N ASP A 506 -9.21 -20.24 -10.52
CA ASP A 506 -10.23 -19.41 -9.88
C ASP A 506 -9.63 -18.36 -8.91
N ALA A 507 -8.36 -18.53 -8.51
CA ALA A 507 -7.61 -17.54 -7.74
C ALA A 507 -6.86 -16.56 -8.67
N GLU A 508 -6.21 -17.05 -9.73
CA GLU A 508 -5.52 -16.22 -10.73
C GLU A 508 -6.49 -15.26 -11.44
N SER A 509 -7.67 -15.74 -11.83
CA SER A 509 -8.72 -14.88 -12.42
C SER A 509 -9.18 -13.76 -11.48
N LYS A 510 -9.29 -14.01 -10.16
CA LYS A 510 -9.59 -12.99 -9.15
C LYS A 510 -8.44 -12.01 -8.95
N ILE A 511 -7.19 -12.47 -8.98
CA ILE A 511 -6.00 -11.62 -8.91
C ILE A 511 -5.93 -10.70 -10.14
N ASN A 512 -6.20 -11.22 -11.34
CA ASN A 512 -6.26 -10.42 -12.56
C ASN A 512 -7.41 -9.39 -12.51
N GLY A 513 -8.58 -9.76 -11.99
CA GLY A 513 -9.68 -8.83 -11.74
C GLY A 513 -9.31 -7.69 -10.79
N LEU A 514 -8.66 -8.00 -9.66
CA LEU A 514 -8.16 -7.01 -8.70
C LEU A 514 -7.03 -6.14 -9.27
N THR A 515 -6.18 -6.70 -10.13
CA THR A 515 -5.13 -5.95 -10.82
C THR A 515 -5.73 -4.95 -11.81
N ASN A 516 -6.77 -5.33 -12.55
CA ASN A 516 -7.47 -4.45 -13.48
C ASN A 516 -8.23 -3.32 -12.76
N THR A 517 -8.87 -3.59 -11.61
CA THR A 517 -9.50 -2.52 -10.82
C THR A 517 -8.47 -1.59 -10.19
N MET A 518 -7.34 -2.11 -9.69
CA MET A 518 -6.21 -1.31 -9.21
C MET A 518 -5.68 -0.37 -10.31
N LEU A 519 -5.48 -0.87 -11.53
CA LEU A 519 -5.05 -0.06 -12.67
C LEU A 519 -6.08 1.03 -13.03
N SER A 520 -7.38 0.71 -13.02
CA SER A 520 -8.44 1.71 -13.26
C SER A 520 -8.50 2.79 -12.15
N PHE A 521 -8.23 2.44 -10.89
CA PHE A 521 -8.09 3.43 -9.83
C PHE A 521 -6.84 4.28 -9.99
N GLN A 522 -5.71 3.69 -10.42
CA GLN A 522 -4.47 4.42 -10.69
C GLN A 522 -4.63 5.42 -11.85
N GLU A 523 -5.32 5.03 -12.92
CA GLU A 523 -5.66 5.90 -14.05
C GLU A 523 -6.58 7.07 -13.63
N LYS A 524 -7.60 6.80 -12.80
CA LYS A 524 -8.47 7.83 -12.23
C LYS A 524 -7.71 8.81 -11.32
N LEU A 525 -6.76 8.32 -10.53
CA LEU A 525 -5.88 9.18 -9.73
C LEU A 525 -5.02 10.08 -10.64
N THR A 526 -4.38 9.55 -11.67
CA THR A 526 -3.58 10.37 -12.60
C THR A 526 -4.43 11.40 -13.36
N ASN A 527 -5.68 11.07 -13.72
CA ASN A 527 -6.59 12.02 -14.36
C ASN A 527 -7.02 13.14 -13.40
N MET A 528 -7.35 12.80 -12.15
CA MET A 528 -7.71 13.79 -11.11
C MET A 528 -6.52 14.66 -10.68
N GLU A 529 -5.29 14.12 -10.72
CA GLU A 529 -4.05 14.90 -10.54
C GLU A 529 -3.80 15.85 -11.73
N ALA A 530 -4.04 15.41 -12.97
CA ALA A 530 -3.94 16.26 -14.16
C ALA A 530 -4.98 17.38 -14.17
N GLU A 531 -6.22 17.09 -13.78
CA GLU A 531 -7.30 18.08 -13.60
C GLU A 531 -6.93 19.12 -12.52
N ASN A 532 -6.39 18.68 -11.39
CA ASN A 532 -5.86 19.58 -10.35
C ASN A 532 -4.71 20.46 -10.86
N GLN A 533 -3.84 19.95 -11.74
CA GLN A 533 -2.78 20.75 -12.36
C GLN A 533 -3.35 21.77 -13.35
N LEU A 534 -4.36 21.40 -14.14
CA LEU A 534 -5.03 22.28 -15.09
C LEU A 534 -5.81 23.41 -14.38
N LEU A 535 -6.54 23.11 -13.31
CA LEU A 535 -7.20 24.10 -12.46
C LEU A 535 -6.19 25.07 -11.83
N ARG A 536 -5.02 24.59 -11.39
CA ARG A 536 -3.93 25.45 -10.89
C ARG A 536 -3.34 26.34 -11.99
N GLN A 537 -3.22 25.84 -13.23
CA GLN A 537 -2.79 26.68 -14.35
C GLN A 537 -3.85 27.73 -14.74
N GLN A 538 -5.14 27.38 -14.74
CA GLN A 538 -6.23 28.35 -14.95
C GLN A 538 -6.22 29.45 -13.87
N ALA A 539 -6.05 29.08 -12.59
CA ALA A 539 -5.93 30.06 -11.51
C ALA A 539 -4.73 31.01 -11.69
N LEU A 540 -3.57 30.49 -12.15
CA LEU A 540 -2.39 31.30 -12.46
C LEU A 540 -2.63 32.23 -13.67
N LEU A 541 -3.36 31.79 -14.69
CA LEU A 541 -3.71 32.61 -15.87
C LEU A 541 -4.74 33.70 -15.52
N HIS A 542 -5.78 33.38 -14.76
CA HIS A 542 -6.76 34.37 -14.28
C HIS A 542 -6.14 35.39 -13.31
N SER A 543 -5.17 34.98 -12.49
CA SER A 543 -4.35 35.90 -11.70
C SER A 543 -3.58 36.89 -12.60
N ARG A 544 -2.87 36.38 -13.61
CA ARG A 544 -2.08 37.20 -14.54
C ARG A 544 -2.92 38.15 -15.39
N LEU A 545 -4.13 37.76 -15.78
CA LEU A 545 -5.08 38.60 -16.52
C LEU A 545 -5.70 39.73 -15.69
N LYS A 546 -5.66 39.65 -14.35
CA LYS A 546 -6.12 40.73 -13.45
C LYS A 546 -5.01 41.71 -13.04
N THR A 547 -3.76 41.52 -13.48
CA THR A 547 -2.63 42.41 -13.15
C THR A 547 -2.21 43.36 -14.29
N ILE A 548 -3.00 43.45 -15.37
CA ILE A 548 -2.71 44.31 -16.53
C ILE A 548 -3.86 45.31 -16.78
N SER A 549 -3.97 46.28 -15.88
CA SER A 549 -4.57 47.60 -16.13
C SER A 549 -3.98 48.59 -15.11
N GLU A 550 -3.70 49.83 -15.55
CA GLU A 550 -3.29 50.98 -14.71
C GLU A 550 -2.09 50.70 -13.75
N ASN A 551 -0.84 51.07 -14.07
CA ASN A 551 -0.39 52.43 -14.39
C ASN A 551 1.05 52.49 -14.98
N THR A 552 1.35 53.57 -15.69
CA THR A 552 2.71 54.11 -15.97
C THR A 552 2.84 55.48 -15.26
N PRO A 553 4.03 56.14 -15.08
CA PRO A 553 5.18 56.25 -16.00
C PRO A 553 6.58 56.19 -15.27
N PRO A 554 7.71 56.79 -15.75
CA PRO A 554 8.48 56.33 -16.91
C PRO A 554 10.03 56.26 -16.72
N LYS A 555 10.70 55.57 -17.68
CA LYS A 555 12.09 55.79 -18.19
C LYS A 555 13.31 55.71 -17.25
N SER A 556 14.17 54.71 -17.51
CA SER A 556 15.59 54.90 -17.86
C SER A 556 16.12 53.71 -18.68
N ASN A 557 17.32 53.80 -19.27
CA ASN A 557 17.76 52.97 -20.40
C ASN A 557 18.90 51.98 -20.08
N SER A 558 19.16 51.07 -21.04
CA SER A 558 20.41 50.31 -21.25
C SER A 558 20.64 49.08 -20.33
N THR A 559 21.32 48.00 -20.76
CA THR A 559 22.04 47.75 -22.04
C THR A 559 21.98 46.27 -22.46
N ASN A 560 22.18 45.99 -23.75
CA ASN A 560 22.41 44.63 -24.28
C ASN A 560 23.81 44.09 -23.94
N GLY A 561 23.97 42.77 -23.94
CA GLY A 561 25.27 42.08 -23.93
C GLY A 561 25.11 40.57 -24.17
N SER A 562 25.55 40.07 -25.33
CA SER A 562 25.51 38.64 -25.70
C SER A 562 26.88 37.96 -25.53
N PRO A 563 26.96 36.61 -25.54
CA PRO A 563 28.12 35.86 -25.05
C PRO A 563 29.14 35.54 -26.15
N HIS A 564 30.29 34.97 -25.76
CA HIS A 564 31.02 34.03 -26.63
C HIS A 564 31.79 32.97 -25.82
N TYR A 565 32.13 31.88 -26.50
CA TYR A 565 32.88 30.71 -26.00
C TYR A 565 34.40 30.89 -26.13
N GLU A 566 35.19 30.14 -25.35
CA GLU A 566 36.29 29.35 -25.91
C GLU A 566 36.65 28.15 -25.01
N GLU A 567 37.44 27.20 -25.53
CA GLU A 567 37.59 25.82 -25.03
C GLU A 567 39.06 25.37 -25.09
N GLN A 568 39.54 24.65 -24.06
CA GLN A 568 40.86 23.99 -24.06
C GLN A 568 40.90 22.80 -23.08
N MET A 569 41.82 21.85 -23.30
CA MET A 569 41.63 20.43 -22.94
C MET A 569 42.86 19.73 -22.34
N THR A 570 42.60 18.61 -21.65
CA THR A 570 43.55 17.55 -21.18
C THR A 570 44.45 17.86 -19.95
N PRO A 571 45.00 16.84 -19.25
CA PRO A 571 44.34 15.58 -18.85
C PRO A 571 44.56 15.16 -17.36
N HIS A 572 43.77 14.17 -16.92
CA HIS A 572 44.01 13.31 -15.74
C HIS A 572 44.30 13.97 -14.37
N GLY A 573 43.23 14.43 -13.71
CA GLY A 573 43.18 14.54 -12.24
C GLY A 573 41.75 14.36 -11.75
N THR A 574 41.47 13.36 -10.91
CA THR A 574 40.11 12.90 -10.57
C THR A 574 39.31 13.94 -9.76
N PRO A 575 38.25 14.59 -10.30
CA PRO A 575 37.53 15.63 -9.59
C PRO A 575 36.32 15.07 -8.83
N ARG A 576 36.45 15.08 -7.49
CA ARG A 576 35.46 15.62 -6.53
C ARG A 576 33.99 15.64 -6.99
N ALA A 577 33.17 14.76 -6.39
CA ALA A 577 31.72 14.73 -6.61
C ALA A 577 31.02 16.08 -6.32
N PRO A 578 29.96 16.44 -7.09
CA PRO A 578 29.15 17.63 -6.83
C PRO A 578 28.43 17.58 -5.47
N LYS A 579 28.07 18.77 -4.97
CA LYS A 579 27.37 18.96 -3.70
C LYS A 579 25.89 18.55 -3.79
N ASP A 580 25.41 17.98 -2.69
CA ASP A 580 24.09 18.24 -2.10
C ASP A 580 22.90 18.34 -3.08
N TYR A 581 22.41 17.18 -3.56
CA TYR A 581 21.00 17.10 -3.97
C TYR A 581 20.12 17.41 -2.75
N GLY A 582 19.33 18.48 -2.87
CA GLY A 582 18.60 19.05 -1.74
C GLY A 582 17.59 18.09 -1.11
N ASN A 583 17.39 18.23 0.21
CA ASN A 583 16.30 17.58 0.91
C ASN A 583 14.96 17.90 0.23
N PHE A 584 14.13 16.89 -0.02
CA PHE A 584 12.67 17.07 -0.17
C PHE A 584 12.04 17.39 1.20
N ALA A 585 12.50 18.48 1.80
CA ALA A 585 11.77 19.16 2.85
C ALA A 585 10.71 20.02 2.16
N HIS A 586 9.46 19.53 2.11
CA HIS A 586 8.32 20.38 1.78
C HIS A 586 8.42 21.69 2.58
N PRO A 587 8.05 22.84 1.98
CA PRO A 587 7.87 24.07 2.74
C PRO A 587 6.98 23.76 3.94
N ARG A 588 7.49 24.00 5.16
CA ARG A 588 6.66 23.94 6.35
C ARG A 588 5.72 25.13 6.29
N ALA A 589 4.53 24.91 5.70
CA ALA A 589 3.39 25.80 5.83
C ALA A 589 3.32 26.23 7.30
N SER A 590 3.35 27.54 7.52
CA SER A 590 3.62 28.09 8.84
C SER A 590 2.52 27.67 9.82
N PHE A 591 2.83 27.65 11.13
CA PHE A 591 1.82 27.33 12.13
C PHE A 591 0.60 28.26 12.02
N SER A 592 0.84 29.54 11.72
CA SER A 592 -0.20 30.53 11.45
C SER A 592 -0.99 30.27 10.17
N GLU A 593 -0.37 29.81 9.09
CA GLU A 593 -1.02 29.51 7.80
C GLU A 593 -2.06 28.40 7.97
N ARG A 594 -1.68 27.29 8.62
CA ARG A 594 -2.62 26.23 9.00
C ARG A 594 -3.72 26.69 9.96
N GLN A 595 -3.42 27.66 10.84
CA GLN A 595 -4.45 28.26 11.70
C GLN A 595 -5.48 29.04 10.88
N HIS A 596 -5.06 29.79 9.85
CA HIS A 596 -5.99 30.51 8.97
C HIS A 596 -6.90 29.52 8.22
N ASP A 597 -6.34 28.47 7.60
CA ASP A 597 -7.13 27.41 6.96
C ASP A 597 -8.22 26.84 7.89
N THR A 598 -7.85 26.54 9.15
CA THR A 598 -8.82 26.01 10.13
C THR A 598 -9.81 27.04 10.68
N VAL A 599 -9.46 28.33 10.67
CA VAL A 599 -10.38 29.42 11.03
C VAL A 599 -11.38 29.64 9.89
N ASP A 600 -10.93 29.70 8.65
CA ASP A 600 -11.80 29.87 7.48
C ASP A 600 -12.75 28.66 7.33
N ALA A 601 -12.30 27.44 7.65
CA ALA A 601 -13.18 26.27 7.75
C ALA A 601 -14.27 26.39 8.84
N LEU A 602 -13.95 26.94 10.02
CA LEU A 602 -14.96 27.22 11.06
C LEU A 602 -15.92 28.33 10.61
N ILE A 603 -15.41 29.40 10.01
CA ILE A 603 -16.20 30.54 9.53
C ILE A 603 -17.23 30.07 8.50
N ASN A 604 -16.83 29.25 7.52
CA ASN A 604 -17.74 28.65 6.54
C ASN A 604 -18.80 27.77 7.22
N CYS A 605 -18.38 26.85 8.10
CA CYS A 605 -19.26 25.96 8.86
C CYS A 605 -20.30 26.71 9.72
N VAL A 606 -19.92 27.85 10.31
CA VAL A 606 -20.78 28.70 11.16
C VAL A 606 -21.67 29.64 10.33
N THR A 607 -21.38 29.86 9.04
CA THR A 607 -22.20 30.71 8.17
C THR A 607 -23.47 29.98 7.70
N GLU A 608 -23.45 28.65 7.66
CA GLU A 608 -24.62 27.81 7.41
C GLU A 608 -25.44 27.56 8.69
N ASN A 609 -26.76 27.38 8.56
CA ASN A 609 -27.64 27.09 9.70
C ASN A 609 -27.47 25.63 10.16
N ILE A 610 -26.50 25.38 11.04
CA ILE A 610 -26.17 24.05 11.61
C ILE A 610 -27.27 23.51 12.57
N GLY A 611 -28.35 24.26 12.80
CA GLY A 611 -29.46 23.83 13.66
C GLY A 611 -29.08 23.52 15.12
N PHE A 612 -29.80 22.53 15.68
CA PHE A 612 -29.77 22.16 17.10
C PHE A 612 -29.55 20.65 17.26
N SER A 613 -28.75 20.25 18.25
CA SER A 613 -28.57 18.85 18.65
C SER A 613 -28.98 18.70 20.12
N GLU A 614 -29.91 17.81 20.44
CA GLU A 614 -30.47 17.66 21.80
C GLU A 614 -31.04 18.98 22.39
N GLY A 615 -31.57 19.86 21.53
CA GLY A 615 -32.01 21.21 21.92
C GLY A 615 -30.88 22.22 22.21
N LYS A 616 -29.61 21.82 22.05
CA LYS A 616 -28.43 22.67 22.25
C LYS A 616 -27.99 23.28 20.91
N PRO A 617 -27.77 24.61 20.81
CA PRO A 617 -27.34 25.26 19.57
C PRO A 617 -25.92 24.81 19.17
N VAL A 618 -25.79 24.24 17.97
CA VAL A 618 -24.56 23.56 17.54
C VAL A 618 -23.44 24.54 17.20
N ALA A 619 -23.74 25.65 16.51
CA ALA A 619 -22.72 26.65 16.14
C ALA A 619 -22.13 27.30 17.40
N ALA A 620 -22.94 27.69 18.39
CA ALA A 620 -22.47 28.26 19.66
C ALA A 620 -21.45 27.37 20.39
N ILE A 621 -21.71 26.06 20.49
CA ILE A 621 -20.82 25.10 21.15
C ILE A 621 -19.55 24.88 20.32
N THR A 622 -19.67 24.80 18.99
CA THR A 622 -18.53 24.62 18.07
C THR A 622 -17.59 25.83 18.10
N ILE A 623 -18.13 27.05 17.99
CA ILE A 623 -17.39 28.31 18.14
C ILE A 623 -16.61 28.32 19.46
N TYR A 624 -17.28 28.05 20.58
CA TYR A 624 -16.62 28.03 21.89
C TYR A 624 -15.49 26.98 21.95
N LYS A 625 -15.75 25.73 21.57
CA LYS A 625 -14.74 24.66 21.58
C LYS A 625 -13.52 25.00 20.71
N CYS A 626 -13.72 25.57 19.52
CA CYS A 626 -12.62 26.00 18.65
C CYS A 626 -11.82 27.17 19.25
N LEU A 627 -12.49 28.21 19.77
CA LEU A 627 -11.82 29.34 20.43
C LEU A 627 -10.99 28.93 21.66
N VAL A 628 -11.48 27.96 22.45
CA VAL A 628 -10.73 27.35 23.57
C VAL A 628 -9.55 26.52 23.06
N HIS A 629 -9.77 25.62 22.11
CA HIS A 629 -8.73 24.75 21.54
C HIS A 629 -7.58 25.54 20.90
N TRP A 630 -7.89 26.67 20.24
CA TRP A 630 -6.91 27.59 19.67
C TRP A 630 -6.36 28.63 20.67
N LYS A 631 -6.75 28.57 21.95
CA LYS A 631 -6.35 29.51 23.03
C LYS A 631 -6.61 30.99 22.72
N ILE A 632 -7.59 31.31 21.87
CA ILE A 632 -7.77 32.68 21.36
C ILE A 632 -8.16 33.67 22.48
N PHE A 633 -8.85 33.22 23.53
CA PHE A 633 -9.17 34.02 24.72
C PHE A 633 -7.92 34.50 25.50
N GLU A 634 -6.78 33.82 25.36
CA GLU A 634 -5.50 34.17 26.01
C GLU A 634 -4.65 35.15 25.16
N THR A 635 -5.09 35.48 23.94
CA THR A 635 -4.30 36.28 22.98
C THR A 635 -4.49 37.79 23.14
N GLU A 636 -3.43 38.56 22.88
CA GLU A 636 -3.45 40.03 22.96
C GLU A 636 -3.97 40.70 21.69
N LYS A 637 -3.92 40.00 20.55
CA LYS A 637 -4.43 40.44 19.25
C LYS A 637 -4.96 39.23 18.48
N THR A 638 -6.17 39.35 17.96
CA THR A 638 -6.83 38.34 17.13
C THR A 638 -7.89 39.02 16.26
N SER A 639 -7.99 38.64 14.99
CA SER A 639 -9.04 39.07 14.05
C SER A 639 -10.23 38.10 14.01
N VAL A 640 -10.16 36.99 14.74
CA VAL A 640 -11.20 35.94 14.73
C VAL A 640 -12.46 36.43 15.43
N PHE A 641 -12.35 37.24 16.48
CA PHE A 641 -13.50 37.86 17.12
C PHE A 641 -14.22 38.86 16.20
N ASP A 642 -13.47 39.72 15.50
CA ASP A 642 -14.06 40.69 14.56
C ASP A 642 -14.80 39.99 13.41
N ARG A 643 -14.22 38.91 12.86
CA ARG A 643 -14.87 38.07 11.84
C ARG A 643 -16.13 37.37 12.35
N LEU A 644 -16.14 36.85 13.58
CA LEU A 644 -17.35 36.27 14.18
C LEU A 644 -18.44 37.34 14.39
N ILE A 645 -18.09 38.52 14.89
CA ILE A 645 -19.01 39.67 15.00
C ILE A 645 -19.52 40.11 13.62
N GLN A 646 -18.71 40.01 12.55
CA GLN A 646 -19.15 40.29 11.19
C GLN A 646 -20.19 39.28 10.67
N ILE A 647 -20.03 37.97 10.94
CA ILE A 647 -21.06 36.96 10.61
C ILE A 647 -22.36 37.29 11.34
N PHE A 648 -22.30 37.45 12.67
CA PHE A 648 -23.44 37.82 13.49
C PHE A 648 -24.12 39.10 12.95
N GLY A 649 -23.35 40.16 12.69
CA GLY A 649 -23.84 41.40 12.12
C GLY A 649 -24.50 41.25 10.74
N SER A 650 -23.99 40.37 9.87
CA SER A 650 -24.62 40.07 8.58
C SER A 650 -25.94 39.32 8.72
N ALA A 651 -26.03 38.39 9.69
CA ALA A 651 -27.29 37.71 10.03
C ALA A 651 -28.35 38.67 10.60
N MET A 652 -27.96 39.78 11.20
CA MET A 652 -28.89 40.86 11.60
C MET A 652 -29.41 41.69 10.42
N GLN A 653 -28.79 41.65 9.24
CA GLN A 653 -29.19 42.43 8.05
C GLN A 653 -30.11 41.65 7.10
N ASN A 654 -30.11 40.32 7.16
CA ASN A 654 -31.03 39.46 6.42
C ASN A 654 -32.35 39.38 7.20
N HIS A 655 -33.30 40.26 6.90
CA HIS A 655 -34.44 40.57 7.77
C HIS A 655 -35.68 39.65 7.62
N ASP A 656 -35.63 38.65 6.74
CA ASP A 656 -36.86 38.09 6.13
C ASP A 656 -37.55 36.96 6.91
N SER A 657 -36.95 36.44 7.99
CA SER A 657 -37.55 35.37 8.82
C SER A 657 -37.33 35.55 10.31
N ASN A 658 -38.41 35.44 11.10
CA ASN A 658 -38.32 35.36 12.56
C ASN A 658 -37.64 34.07 13.04
N GLU A 659 -37.66 32.98 12.24
CA GLU A 659 -37.02 31.71 12.61
C GLU A 659 -35.49 31.81 12.58
N ASP A 660 -34.93 32.49 11.57
CA ASP A 660 -33.49 32.75 11.50
C ASP A 660 -33.06 33.70 12.61
N LEU A 661 -33.82 34.78 12.87
CA LEU A 661 -33.55 35.66 14.02
C LEU A 661 -33.57 34.87 15.35
N ALA A 662 -34.51 33.94 15.52
CA ALA A 662 -34.57 33.07 16.71
C ALA A 662 -33.40 32.08 16.79
N TYR A 663 -32.95 31.50 15.67
CA TYR A 663 -31.75 30.66 15.59
C TYR A 663 -30.50 31.44 16.03
N TRP A 664 -30.29 32.63 15.48
CA TRP A 664 -29.14 33.48 15.81
C TRP A 664 -29.21 34.02 17.23
N LEU A 665 -30.40 34.34 17.76
CA LEU A 665 -30.58 34.71 19.16
C LEU A 665 -30.23 33.55 20.10
N SER A 666 -30.67 32.33 19.80
CA SER A 666 -30.41 31.14 20.62
C SER A 666 -28.91 30.76 20.64
N ASN A 667 -28.24 30.81 19.48
CA ASN A 667 -26.79 30.62 19.40
C ASN A 667 -26.03 31.71 20.16
N SER A 668 -26.35 32.98 19.93
CA SER A 668 -25.60 34.11 20.48
C SER A 668 -25.79 34.25 21.99
N SER A 669 -27.00 34.03 22.50
CA SER A 669 -27.28 34.02 23.94
C SER A 669 -26.61 32.83 24.65
N THR A 670 -26.62 31.63 24.04
CA THR A 670 -25.92 30.46 24.60
C THR A 670 -24.42 30.66 24.63
N LEU A 671 -23.82 31.18 23.56
CA LEU A 671 -22.40 31.54 23.52
C LEU A 671 -22.08 32.61 24.59
N LEU A 672 -22.92 33.63 24.74
CA LEU A 672 -22.75 34.67 25.76
C LEU A 672 -22.81 34.10 27.18
N ILE A 673 -23.72 33.17 27.48
CA ILE A 673 -23.82 32.48 28.78
C ILE A 673 -22.56 31.65 29.06
N ILE A 674 -22.02 30.95 28.05
CA ILE A 674 -20.78 30.18 28.18
C ILE A 674 -19.57 31.12 28.43
N LEU A 675 -19.49 32.26 27.72
CA LEU A 675 -18.47 33.31 27.93
C LEU A 675 -18.65 34.07 29.27
N GLN A 676 -19.85 34.10 29.83
CA GLN A 676 -20.10 34.61 31.18
C GLN A 676 -19.57 33.68 32.27
N LYS A 677 -19.63 32.36 32.07
CA LYS A 677 -19.13 31.36 33.03
C LYS A 677 -17.63 31.04 32.92
N SER A 678 -17.05 31.13 31.72
CA SER A 678 -15.65 30.70 31.45
C SER A 678 -14.60 31.80 31.66
N LEU A 679 -14.87 33.05 31.25
CA LEU A 679 -13.87 34.12 31.22
C LEU A 679 -13.69 34.77 32.62
N LYS A 680 -12.55 34.51 33.26
CA LYS A 680 -12.08 35.22 34.45
C LYS A 680 -11.27 36.46 34.09
N ALA A 681 -11.42 37.52 34.88
CA ALA A 681 -10.58 38.71 34.82
C ALA A 681 -9.32 38.51 35.68
N VAL A 682 -8.20 39.07 35.21
CA VAL A 682 -6.92 39.10 35.94
C VAL A 682 -7.14 39.78 37.30
N GLY A 683 -6.73 39.11 38.39
CA GLY A 683 -6.83 39.64 39.76
C GLY A 683 -8.01 39.13 40.61
N SER A 684 -8.82 38.16 40.16
CA SER A 684 -9.86 37.54 41.00
C SER A 684 -9.35 36.31 41.77
N THR A 685 -8.46 36.51 42.75
CA THR A 685 -8.18 35.51 43.80
C THR A 685 -9.42 35.36 44.71
N GLY A 686 -9.74 34.15 45.17
CA GLY A 686 -11.09 33.86 45.66
C GLY A 686 -11.17 33.03 46.94
N THR A 687 -11.56 33.67 48.04
CA THR A 687 -12.20 33.05 49.23
C THR A 687 -12.93 34.10 50.07
N THR A 688 -14.27 34.12 50.08
CA THR A 688 -15.19 34.44 51.21
C THR A 688 -16.66 34.45 50.74
N PRO A 689 -17.66 34.27 51.64
CA PRO A 689 -18.99 33.81 51.24
C PRO A 689 -20.01 34.91 50.87
N HIS A 690 -21.06 34.48 50.16
CA HIS A 690 -22.36 35.13 49.94
C HIS A 690 -22.53 36.59 50.45
N LYS A 691 -22.10 37.55 49.63
CA LYS A 691 -22.72 38.89 49.62
C LYS A 691 -23.78 38.94 48.52
N ARG A 692 -24.93 39.56 48.83
CA ARG A 692 -26.07 39.70 47.90
C ARG A 692 -25.65 40.51 46.66
N PRO A 693 -26.11 40.17 45.44
CA PRO A 693 -25.82 40.95 44.25
C PRO A 693 -26.48 42.33 44.35
N GLN A 694 -25.66 43.38 44.28
CA GLN A 694 -26.11 44.76 44.19
C GLN A 694 -26.60 45.00 42.75
N ASN A 695 -27.79 45.60 42.58
CA ASN A 695 -28.46 45.67 41.28
C ASN A 695 -27.62 46.43 40.24
N GLN A 696 -27.22 45.74 39.17
CA GLN A 696 -27.01 46.36 37.86
C GLN A 696 -28.29 46.21 37.04
N SER A 697 -28.77 47.30 36.45
CA SER A 697 -30.10 47.40 35.86
C SER A 697 -30.08 47.19 34.34
N SER A 698 -29.94 45.94 33.89
CA SER A 698 -30.33 45.53 32.53
C SER A 698 -31.54 44.58 32.60
N PHE A 699 -32.52 44.81 31.73
CA PHE A 699 -33.83 44.13 31.80
C PHE A 699 -33.73 42.62 31.52
N LEU A 700 -32.90 42.24 30.54
CA LEU A 700 -32.63 40.85 30.17
C LEU A 700 -32.05 40.01 31.32
N GLY A 701 -31.25 40.62 32.20
CA GLY A 701 -30.67 39.94 33.36
C GLY A 701 -31.70 39.37 34.35
N ARG A 702 -32.96 39.82 34.30
CA ARG A 702 -34.06 39.27 35.10
C ARG A 702 -34.97 38.29 34.36
N MET A 703 -35.06 38.36 33.02
CA MET A 703 -35.88 37.43 32.22
C MET A 703 -35.18 36.09 31.95
N VAL A 704 -33.89 36.10 31.61
CA VAL A 704 -33.14 34.89 31.21
C VAL A 704 -33.05 33.84 32.33
N PHE A 705 -33.23 34.22 33.60
CA PHE A 705 -33.22 33.31 34.75
C PHE A 705 -34.58 32.70 35.13
N ARG A 706 -35.64 32.89 34.32
CA ARG A 706 -37.01 32.41 34.65
C ARG A 706 -37.72 31.62 33.52
N SER A 707 -37.01 31.21 32.47
CA SER A 707 -37.60 30.38 31.42
C SER A 707 -36.57 29.43 30.80
N SER A 708 -37.03 28.23 30.44
CA SER A 708 -36.30 27.14 29.79
C SER A 708 -35.22 26.43 30.64
N ASN A 709 -35.38 25.11 30.80
CA ASN A 709 -34.40 24.21 31.40
C ASN A 709 -33.22 23.94 30.45
N ILE A 710 -32.46 24.98 30.08
CA ILE A 710 -31.18 24.80 29.36
C ILE A 710 -30.09 24.46 30.38
N THR A 711 -30.10 23.23 30.86
CA THR A 711 -29.00 22.65 31.62
C THR A 711 -27.81 22.42 30.68
N VAL A 712 -27.05 23.49 30.42
CA VAL A 712 -25.70 23.37 29.86
C VAL A 712 -24.88 22.57 30.86
N ASP A 713 -24.49 21.38 30.44
CA ASP A 713 -23.80 20.38 31.25
C ASP A 713 -22.50 20.97 31.84
N MET A 714 -22.31 20.82 33.15
CA MET A 714 -21.34 21.64 33.90
C MET A 714 -19.89 21.21 33.66
N ASP A 715 -19.66 19.95 33.26
CA ASP A 715 -18.31 19.40 33.01
C ASP A 715 -17.61 20.00 31.77
N LEU A 716 -18.29 20.84 30.98
CA LEU A 716 -17.76 21.41 29.73
C LEU A 716 -17.11 22.81 29.89
N VAL A 717 -17.13 23.41 31.08
CA VAL A 717 -16.73 24.82 31.28
C VAL A 717 -15.40 24.95 32.04
N CYS A 718 -14.29 24.92 31.30
CA CYS A 718 -13.00 25.35 31.84
C CYS A 718 -13.03 26.84 32.21
N GLN A 719 -12.41 27.19 33.35
CA GLN A 719 -12.14 28.59 33.70
C GLN A 719 -10.88 29.06 32.96
N ILE A 720 -10.96 30.20 32.28
CA ILE A 720 -9.89 30.72 31.41
C ILE A 720 -9.55 32.15 31.82
N GLU A 721 -8.27 32.43 32.00
CA GLU A 721 -7.77 33.79 32.20
C GLU A 721 -7.81 34.56 30.88
N ALA A 722 -8.75 35.49 30.77
CA ALA A 722 -9.09 36.13 29.50
C ALA A 722 -8.34 37.46 29.33
N LYS A 723 -7.88 37.74 28.11
CA LYS A 723 -7.30 39.05 27.75
C LYS A 723 -8.33 39.99 27.14
N TYR A 724 -7.99 41.29 27.08
CA TYR A 724 -8.89 42.37 26.67
C TYR A 724 -9.75 42.10 25.41
N PRO A 725 -9.22 41.51 24.31
CA PRO A 725 -10.05 41.22 23.13
C PRO A 725 -11.24 40.29 23.41
N ALA A 726 -11.11 39.34 24.35
CA ALA A 726 -12.20 38.44 24.73
C ALA A 726 -13.31 39.15 25.52
N PHE A 727 -12.96 40.15 26.32
CA PHE A 727 -13.94 41.00 27.01
C PHE A 727 -14.65 41.94 26.05
N LEU A 728 -13.93 42.50 25.06
CA LEU A 728 -14.53 43.30 24.00
C LEU A 728 -15.51 42.47 23.16
N PHE A 729 -15.13 41.26 22.75
CA PHE A 729 -16.00 40.31 22.05
C PHE A 729 -17.26 39.97 22.85
N LYS A 730 -17.12 39.71 24.16
CA LYS A 730 -18.26 39.49 25.08
C LYS A 730 -19.19 40.71 25.14
N GLN A 731 -18.65 41.93 25.14
CA GLN A 731 -19.44 43.17 25.14
C GLN A 731 -20.18 43.37 23.80
N GLN A 732 -19.51 43.15 22.67
CA GLN A 732 -20.11 43.22 21.33
C GLN A 732 -21.23 42.18 21.16
N LEU A 733 -21.00 40.93 21.61
CA LEU A 733 -22.01 39.87 21.60
C LEU A 733 -23.20 40.17 22.53
N THR A 734 -22.99 40.91 23.63
CA THR A 734 -24.10 41.38 24.49
C THR A 734 -25.00 42.36 23.74
N ALA A 735 -24.43 43.37 23.10
CA ALA A 735 -25.18 44.33 22.29
C ALA A 735 -25.89 43.66 21.09
N PHE A 736 -25.27 42.63 20.51
CA PHE A 736 -25.87 41.83 19.44
C PHE A 736 -27.13 41.07 19.89
N VAL A 737 -27.07 40.40 21.06
CA VAL A 737 -28.22 39.72 21.67
C VAL A 737 -29.34 40.71 22.03
N GLU A 738 -28.99 41.90 22.51
CA GLU A 738 -29.95 42.98 22.77
C GLU A 738 -30.65 43.48 21.48
N GLY A 739 -29.90 43.61 20.38
CA GLY A 739 -30.42 43.97 19.06
C GLY A 739 -31.40 42.93 18.50
N LEU A 740 -31.00 41.66 18.45
CA LEU A 740 -31.86 40.57 17.96
C LEU A 740 -33.15 40.42 18.79
N TYR A 741 -33.05 40.49 20.13
CA TYR A 741 -34.22 40.44 21.00
C TYR A 741 -35.18 41.62 20.75
N GLY A 742 -34.63 42.82 20.53
CA GLY A 742 -35.43 44.00 20.14
C GLY A 742 -36.17 43.79 18.82
N MET A 743 -35.49 43.29 17.79
CA MET A 743 -36.09 43.02 16.47
C MET A 743 -37.21 41.98 16.54
N ILE A 744 -36.98 40.83 17.19
CA ILE A 744 -37.99 39.77 17.32
C ILE A 744 -39.22 40.28 18.10
N ARG A 745 -39.00 40.98 19.21
CA ARG A 745 -40.08 41.60 20.00
C ARG A 745 -40.92 42.56 19.15
N ASP A 746 -40.27 43.38 18.32
CA ASP A 746 -40.96 44.39 17.54
C ASP A 746 -41.63 43.83 16.27
N ASN A 747 -41.14 42.69 15.73
CA ASN A 747 -41.85 41.92 14.71
C ASN A 747 -43.09 41.19 15.28
N VAL A 748 -42.94 40.44 16.37
CA VAL A 748 -44.06 39.78 17.07
C VAL A 748 -45.11 40.81 17.51
N LYS A 749 -44.69 42.03 17.90
CA LYS A 749 -45.62 43.14 18.18
C LYS A 749 -46.40 43.59 16.94
N LYS A 750 -45.80 43.65 15.74
CA LYS A 750 -46.52 43.95 14.49
C LYS A 750 -47.54 42.86 14.16
N GLU A 751 -47.14 41.60 14.23
CA GLU A 751 -48.01 40.43 13.97
C GLU A 751 -49.21 40.42 14.92
N LEU A 752 -48.96 40.54 16.23
CA LEU A 752 -50.03 40.64 17.23
C LEU A 752 -50.92 41.87 17.01
N SER A 753 -50.36 43.01 16.60
CA SER A 753 -51.16 44.21 16.30
C SER A 753 -52.06 44.01 15.08
N ALA A 754 -51.56 43.35 14.04
CA ALA A 754 -52.33 43.03 12.84
C ALA A 754 -53.44 41.99 13.13
N LEU A 755 -53.12 40.94 13.88
CA LEU A 755 -54.09 39.93 14.31
C LEU A 755 -55.17 40.52 15.25
N LEU A 756 -54.80 41.44 16.15
CA LEU A 756 -55.75 42.17 16.99
C LEU A 756 -56.64 43.10 16.16
N LEU A 757 -56.09 43.82 15.16
CA LEU A 757 -56.89 44.62 14.23
C LEU A 757 -57.91 43.75 13.47
N HIS A 758 -57.48 42.60 12.96
CA HIS A 758 -58.38 41.65 12.29
C HIS A 758 -59.44 41.07 13.23
N ALA A 759 -59.09 40.71 14.47
CA ALA A 759 -60.03 40.19 15.46
C ALA A 759 -61.02 41.25 16.00
N ILE A 760 -60.70 42.55 15.85
CA ILE A 760 -61.62 43.66 16.11
C ILE A 760 -62.55 43.85 14.90
N GLN A 761 -62.00 43.91 13.68
CA GLN A 761 -62.77 44.07 12.44
C GLN A 761 -63.73 42.89 12.19
N SER A 762 -63.33 41.66 12.50
CA SER A 762 -64.17 40.46 12.41
C SER A 762 -65.22 40.35 13.53
N ARG A 763 -65.50 41.45 14.23
CA ARG A 763 -66.49 41.57 15.31
C ARG A 763 -67.48 42.72 15.09
N GLU A 764 -67.34 43.43 13.97
CA GLU A 764 -68.26 44.46 13.47
C GLU A 764 -69.02 43.99 12.20
N LEU A 765 -68.99 42.66 11.96
CA LEU A 765 -69.75 41.90 10.96
C LEU A 765 -70.46 40.72 11.66
#